data_AF-A0A359E348-F1
#
_entry.id   AF-A0A359E348-F1
#
_cell.length_a   1.000
_cell.length_b   1.000
_cell.length_c   1.000
_cell.angle_alpha   90.00
_cell.angle_beta   90.00
_cell.angle_gamma   90.00
#
_symmetry.space_group_name_H-M   'P 1'
#
loop_
_entity.id
_entity.type
_entity.pdbx_description
1 polymer ?
#
loop_
_entity_poly.entity_id
_entity_poly.type
_entity_poly.pdbx_seq_one_letter_code
_entity_poly.pdbx_strand_id
1 'polypeptide(L)'
;MFDYPRVTSGFTMNENSLLDQQGMQLVTGIWNHFIHPDDVFQVTQRAEDEFTSRNPLGLGWKSSQEYDYGLYHLFRDRVQFTMEHFPKSRFVTATQGGKRAEDWRRRLTKYTQSGASLKVNTSFRANYIPKFQDSTKYWYMYVTEDQALETESTLSKQGLSYQRTEIWDGYLYQFSTESEIFFVPNFEKSYYFDQQFVRNLVRDQVGNYQQYLVASGGFSGSGEEWRDTRLEDAVRAWRMNPQSVANQENLITLSTEFNQMSRAITILENRLLNNENWSERDQERLLTYYGWEGMQTRAELFLEDLWAKYASMQVIALKNQAVAALGLFGEDFERRWRQRELQLNPDDYNTLLNYTKSIESQENWPEMKENLRRLLSMNPETDSLYAFALQRSFYYEIPDSTMDFVEEFSTSSYPQLTPFASNLAFMYAFNANDFQQALFWANNAPNFDERLKLYWLGQLNYDELYIAQAKKMITNSPADDSLRSFIGTNLFYQGLAEESYKVLYPLFERQNTQGLAADTLMRNEIGYLSYDQKKDFYKRYPEFFDEDQEGDLQDEYRRNRGVKATVFGEYRDDNFDNTFGRGGVSVEIGNRRKNTHSFKSEYLIFSDNATQTSTVFNYQGLGYEFAHRSDDQQFQFRAGPTVLFGEGDFIPEALVSVGYSKDSSFTSVQLTGGAELTSTSLQNDYYQSQLQVYRQDYWFDGNITTALSASGKYFTNNVFRYGAQGRVILDLMESKWKFRPLGEVSYSDATQSFISGIPYYTPDQYFAQGIGLDLQYRNPNTFEYRTQLTGEIMGRHERREGFFF
;
A
#
# COMPACT_ATOMS: atom_id res chain seq x y z
N MET A 1 -5.68 -20.80 18.31
CA MET A 1 -4.71 -20.21 17.37
C MET A 1 -3.33 -20.46 17.92
N PHE A 2 -2.37 -20.78 17.05
CA PHE A 2 -0.96 -20.83 17.40
C PHE A 2 -0.31 -19.59 16.77
N ASP A 3 0.37 -18.80 17.60
CA ASP A 3 0.96 -17.53 17.16
C ASP A 3 2.47 -17.73 16.97
N TYR A 4 2.96 -17.27 15.82
CA TYR A 4 4.39 -17.24 15.48
C TYR A 4 4.77 -15.80 15.18
N PRO A 5 5.95 -15.31 15.60
CA PRO A 5 6.36 -13.93 15.37
C PRO A 5 6.23 -13.52 13.90
N ARG A 6 5.68 -12.33 13.67
CA ARG A 6 5.69 -11.65 12.38
C ARG A 6 6.87 -10.68 12.40
N VAL A 7 7.96 -11.06 11.75
CA VAL A 7 9.24 -10.32 11.83
C VAL A 7 9.48 -9.48 10.58
N THR A 8 8.94 -9.86 9.42
CA THR A 8 8.96 -8.99 8.22
C THR A 8 7.57 -8.81 7.60
N SER A 9 7.36 -7.66 6.96
CA SER A 9 6.14 -7.36 6.19
C SER A 9 6.38 -6.33 5.09
N GLY A 10 5.41 -6.19 4.18
CA GLY A 10 5.52 -5.28 3.04
C GLY A 10 6.57 -5.73 2.02
N PHE A 11 6.85 -4.88 1.04
CA PHE A 11 7.61 -5.28 -0.16
C PHE A 11 9.07 -4.80 -0.19
N THR A 12 9.42 -3.81 0.63
CA THR A 12 10.75 -3.18 0.63
C THR A 12 11.80 -4.05 1.32
N MET A 13 12.88 -4.37 0.60
CA MET A 13 14.01 -5.17 1.08
C MET A 13 15.20 -4.27 1.47
N ASN A 14 15.12 -3.64 2.64
CA ASN A 14 16.23 -2.86 3.20
C ASN A 14 17.10 -3.72 4.14
N GLU A 15 18.25 -3.17 4.55
CA GLU A 15 19.24 -3.88 5.38
C GLU A 15 18.66 -4.38 6.70
N ASN A 16 17.86 -3.57 7.40
CA ASN A 16 17.21 -3.97 8.65
C ASN A 16 16.24 -5.14 8.43
N SER A 17 15.38 -5.05 7.41
CA SER A 17 14.45 -6.14 7.09
C SER A 17 15.17 -7.41 6.66
N LEU A 18 16.34 -7.31 6.02
CA LEU A 18 17.16 -8.46 5.66
C LEU A 18 17.82 -9.09 6.88
N LEU A 19 18.36 -8.28 7.79
CA LEU A 19 18.92 -8.72 9.06
C LEU A 19 17.86 -9.45 9.90
N ASP A 20 16.68 -8.86 10.04
CA ASP A 20 15.53 -9.43 10.75
C ASP A 20 15.10 -10.78 10.16
N GLN A 21 15.00 -10.84 8.84
CA GLN A 21 14.67 -12.08 8.13
C GLN A 21 15.74 -13.16 8.33
N GLN A 22 17.00 -12.85 8.04
CA GLN A 22 18.12 -13.78 8.07
C GLN A 22 18.38 -14.28 9.50
N GLY A 23 18.36 -13.38 10.49
CA GLY A 23 18.52 -13.71 11.90
C GLY A 23 17.44 -14.67 12.40
N MET A 24 16.17 -14.40 12.08
CA MET A 24 15.08 -15.31 12.46
C MET A 24 15.20 -16.67 11.76
N GLN A 25 15.55 -16.70 10.46
CA GLN A 25 15.73 -17.95 9.72
C GLN A 25 16.87 -18.79 10.27
N LEU A 26 18.01 -18.19 10.63
CA LEU A 26 19.15 -18.89 11.22
C LEU A 26 18.79 -19.55 12.55
N VAL A 27 18.06 -18.84 13.42
CA VAL A 27 17.70 -19.34 14.76
C VAL A 27 16.59 -20.38 14.72
N THR A 28 15.59 -20.19 13.87
CA THR A 28 14.33 -20.96 13.94
C THR A 28 14.13 -21.92 12.78
N GLY A 29 14.84 -21.72 11.66
CA GLY A 29 14.57 -22.41 10.40
C GLY A 29 13.24 -22.01 9.73
N ILE A 30 12.55 -20.99 10.24
CA ILE A 30 11.22 -20.59 9.78
C ILE A 30 11.23 -19.10 9.47
N TRP A 31 10.91 -18.77 8.22
CA TRP A 31 10.58 -17.42 7.82
C TRP A 31 9.07 -17.22 7.75
N ASN A 32 8.59 -16.17 8.38
CA ASN A 32 7.21 -15.71 8.29
C ASN A 32 7.20 -14.30 7.71
N HIS A 33 6.50 -14.14 6.58
CA HIS A 33 6.33 -12.88 5.90
C HIS A 33 4.86 -12.59 5.67
N PHE A 34 4.41 -11.40 6.05
CA PHE A 34 3.02 -11.01 5.91
C PHE A 34 2.85 -9.89 4.89
N ILE A 35 1.94 -10.12 3.93
CA ILE A 35 1.52 -9.14 2.93
C ILE A 35 0.04 -8.84 3.19
N HIS A 36 -0.27 -7.59 3.51
CA HIS A 36 -1.62 -7.08 3.67
C HIS A 36 -2.13 -6.47 2.35
N PRO A 37 -3.45 -6.50 2.05
CA PRO A 37 -4.01 -5.76 0.93
C PRO A 37 -3.68 -4.25 0.94
N ASP A 38 -3.63 -3.65 2.12
CA ASP A 38 -3.25 -2.23 2.30
C ASP A 38 -1.76 -1.97 2.01
N ASP A 39 -0.92 -3.03 1.96
CA ASP A 39 0.47 -2.91 1.51
C ASP A 39 0.53 -2.72 -0.02
N VAL A 40 -0.58 -2.90 -0.76
CA VAL A 40 -0.70 -2.68 -2.21
C VAL A 40 -1.43 -1.38 -2.51
N PHE A 41 -2.55 -1.11 -1.83
CA PHE A 41 -3.35 0.10 -1.97
C PHE A 41 -3.34 0.85 -0.64
N GLN A 42 -2.45 1.82 -0.49
CA GLN A 42 -2.43 2.61 0.74
C GLN A 42 -3.66 3.52 0.78
N VAL A 43 -4.65 3.14 1.58
CA VAL A 43 -5.80 3.98 1.89
C VAL A 43 -5.29 5.16 2.73
N THR A 44 -5.78 6.36 2.48
CA THR A 44 -5.39 7.58 3.21
C THR A 44 -5.46 7.33 4.72
N GLN A 45 -4.30 7.41 5.40
CA GLN A 45 -4.21 7.13 6.84
C GLN A 45 -5.08 8.09 7.63
N ARG A 46 -5.78 7.57 8.65
CA ARG A 46 -6.38 8.42 9.68
C ARG A 46 -5.25 8.89 10.60
N ALA A 47 -5.43 10.06 11.22
CA ALA A 47 -4.43 10.64 12.14
C ALA A 47 -4.10 9.78 13.38
N GLU A 48 -4.74 8.61 13.54
CA GLU A 48 -4.65 7.69 14.67
C GLU A 48 -3.76 6.44 14.37
N ASP A 49 -3.29 6.27 13.12
CA ASP A 49 -2.53 5.08 12.70
C ASP A 49 -1.01 5.38 12.61
N GLU A 50 -0.25 5.17 13.70
CA GLU A 50 1.23 5.30 13.77
C GLU A 50 1.97 4.14 13.06
N PHE A 51 1.74 3.92 11.77
CA PHE A 51 2.52 2.94 11.00
C PHE A 51 3.22 3.59 9.81
N THR A 52 4.52 3.33 9.66
CA THR A 52 5.31 3.71 8.48
C THR A 52 4.69 3.14 7.20
N SER A 53 4.62 3.96 6.14
CA SER A 53 4.10 3.55 4.82
C SER A 53 4.83 2.30 4.31
N ARG A 54 4.08 1.27 3.91
CA ARG A 54 4.60 -0.03 3.45
C ARG A 54 4.71 -0.15 1.93
N ASN A 55 4.25 0.87 1.21
CA ASN A 55 4.46 1.11 -0.21
C ASN A 55 4.80 2.59 -0.45
N PRO A 56 5.93 3.09 0.09
CA PRO A 56 6.24 4.52 0.09
C PRO A 56 6.45 5.09 -1.31
N LEU A 57 6.68 4.23 -2.30
CA LEU A 57 6.87 4.58 -3.71
C LEU A 57 5.58 4.42 -4.55
N GLY A 58 4.46 4.01 -3.94
CA GLY A 58 3.20 3.83 -4.65
C GLY A 58 3.25 2.81 -5.79
N LEU A 59 4.14 1.81 -5.70
CA LEU A 59 4.36 0.83 -6.77
C LEU A 59 3.09 0.01 -7.03
N GLY A 60 2.81 -0.24 -8.30
CA GLY A 60 1.79 -1.20 -8.71
C GLY A 60 2.24 -2.65 -8.51
N TRP A 61 1.30 -3.60 -8.61
CA TRP A 61 1.62 -5.02 -8.49
C TRP A 61 2.64 -5.49 -9.54
N LYS A 62 2.47 -5.08 -10.80
CA LYS A 62 3.44 -5.32 -11.87
C LYS A 62 4.29 -4.06 -12.09
N SER A 63 5.37 -4.20 -12.87
CA SER A 63 6.09 -3.02 -13.36
C SER A 63 5.13 -2.09 -14.10
N SER A 64 5.42 -0.81 -14.02
CA SER A 64 4.71 0.24 -14.73
C SER A 64 5.67 0.87 -15.73
N GLN A 65 5.19 1.88 -16.46
CA GLN A 65 6.12 2.72 -17.22
C GLN A 65 7.03 3.57 -16.29
N GLU A 66 6.66 3.72 -15.01
CA GLU A 66 7.37 4.53 -13.99
C GLU A 66 8.56 3.83 -13.37
N TYR A 67 8.37 2.54 -13.13
CA TYR A 67 9.29 1.67 -12.46
C TYR A 67 9.33 0.41 -13.30
N ASP A 68 10.51 0.07 -13.80
CA ASP A 68 10.77 -1.17 -14.53
C ASP A 68 10.58 -2.42 -13.64
N TYR A 69 10.36 -2.20 -12.33
CA TYR A 69 9.93 -3.17 -11.33
C TYR A 69 8.62 -2.74 -10.65
N GLY A 70 8.00 -3.66 -9.93
CA GLY A 70 6.77 -3.43 -9.16
C GLY A 70 6.77 -4.30 -7.92
N LEU A 71 5.69 -4.29 -7.14
CA LEU A 71 5.61 -5.05 -5.88
C LEU A 71 5.85 -6.55 -6.09
N TYR A 72 5.37 -7.13 -7.19
CA TYR A 72 5.64 -8.51 -7.58
C TYR A 72 7.13 -8.77 -7.81
N HIS A 73 7.84 -7.85 -8.47
CA HIS A 73 9.27 -7.97 -8.73
C HIS A 73 10.05 -7.92 -7.43
N LEU A 74 9.77 -6.95 -6.56
CA LEU A 74 10.41 -6.85 -5.24
C LEU A 74 10.16 -8.10 -4.38
N PHE A 75 8.93 -8.61 -4.37
CA PHE A 75 8.61 -9.84 -3.65
C PHE A 75 9.32 -11.06 -4.26
N ARG A 76 9.34 -11.17 -5.59
CA ARG A 76 10.06 -12.22 -6.30
C ARG A 76 11.55 -12.17 -5.97
N ASP A 77 12.17 -11.00 -6.00
CA ASP A 77 13.60 -10.82 -5.77
C ASP A 77 13.94 -11.16 -4.31
N ARG A 78 13.10 -10.76 -3.35
CA ARG A 78 13.22 -11.20 -1.95
C ARG A 78 13.11 -12.72 -1.82
N VAL A 79 12.14 -13.35 -2.48
CA VAL A 79 11.97 -14.81 -2.48
C VAL A 79 13.19 -15.48 -3.11
N GLN A 80 13.70 -14.97 -4.23
CA GLN A 80 14.92 -15.47 -4.90
C GLN A 80 16.12 -15.36 -3.99
N PHE A 81 16.39 -14.18 -3.42
CA PHE A 81 17.45 -13.95 -2.45
C PHE A 81 17.36 -14.94 -1.28
N THR A 82 16.15 -15.17 -0.77
CA THR A 82 15.91 -16.14 0.32
C THR A 82 16.23 -17.56 -0.12
N MET A 83 15.84 -17.95 -1.33
CA MET A 83 16.10 -19.30 -1.86
C MET A 83 17.56 -19.49 -2.27
N GLU A 84 18.29 -18.43 -2.59
CA GLU A 84 19.74 -18.49 -2.84
C GLU A 84 20.52 -18.77 -1.54
N HIS A 85 20.14 -18.12 -0.44
CA HIS A 85 20.80 -18.29 0.87
C HIS A 85 20.28 -19.50 1.66
N PHE A 86 19.02 -19.88 1.43
CA PHE A 86 18.35 -21.00 2.09
C PHE A 86 17.69 -21.95 1.07
N PRO A 87 18.45 -22.61 0.17
CA PRO A 87 17.91 -23.36 -0.97
C PRO A 87 17.09 -24.60 -0.62
N LYS A 88 17.16 -25.10 0.62
CA LYS A 88 16.26 -26.16 1.11
C LYS A 88 14.96 -25.64 1.76
N SER A 89 14.71 -24.33 1.71
CA SER A 89 13.46 -23.74 2.19
C SER A 89 12.24 -24.24 1.43
N ARG A 90 11.09 -24.31 2.12
CA ARG A 90 9.83 -24.80 1.54
C ARG A 90 8.71 -23.81 1.85
N PHE A 91 7.94 -23.45 0.83
CA PHE A 91 6.72 -22.67 0.99
C PHE A 91 5.56 -23.60 1.37
N VAL A 92 4.85 -23.27 2.44
CA VAL A 92 3.71 -24.04 2.94
C VAL A 92 2.54 -23.10 3.20
N THR A 93 1.32 -23.62 3.20
CA THR A 93 0.15 -22.80 3.56
C THR A 93 0.19 -22.42 5.04
N ALA A 94 -0.46 -21.32 5.43
CA ALA A 94 -0.51 -20.88 6.83
C ALA A 94 -1.00 -21.99 7.78
N THR A 95 -2.02 -22.77 7.36
CA THR A 95 -2.53 -23.92 8.12
C THR A 95 -1.48 -25.02 8.32
N GLN A 96 -0.66 -25.29 7.30
CA GLN A 96 0.44 -26.27 7.40
C GLN A 96 1.60 -25.71 8.23
N GLY A 97 1.95 -24.44 8.01
CA GLY A 97 3.00 -23.73 8.75
C GLY A 97 2.73 -23.70 10.24
N GLY A 98 1.50 -23.35 10.66
CA GLY A 98 1.12 -23.36 12.07
C GLY A 98 1.26 -24.73 12.74
N LYS A 99 0.85 -25.82 12.05
CA LYS A 99 1.03 -27.18 12.56
C LYS A 99 2.51 -27.57 12.67
N ARG A 100 3.32 -27.25 11.65
CA ARG A 100 4.77 -27.54 11.63
C ARG A 100 5.52 -26.75 12.71
N ALA A 101 5.17 -25.48 12.91
CA ALA A 101 5.77 -24.63 13.95
C ALA A 101 5.42 -25.10 15.37
N GLU A 102 4.20 -25.56 15.59
CA GLU A 102 3.80 -26.17 16.87
C GLU A 102 4.56 -27.48 17.14
N ASP A 103 4.66 -28.36 16.14
CA ASP A 103 5.46 -29.59 16.22
C ASP A 103 6.94 -29.26 16.51
N TRP A 104 7.52 -28.29 15.81
CA TRP A 104 8.89 -27.83 16.05
C TRP A 104 9.10 -27.34 17.48
N ARG A 105 8.22 -26.48 18.01
CA ARG A 105 8.32 -25.95 19.39
C ARG A 105 8.17 -27.03 20.47
N ARG A 106 7.52 -28.15 20.13
CA ARG A 106 7.31 -29.32 21.02
C ARG A 106 8.37 -30.40 20.84
N ARG A 107 9.32 -30.20 19.92
CA ARG A 107 10.46 -31.10 19.69
C ARG A 107 11.59 -30.79 20.68
N LEU A 108 12.32 -31.83 21.05
CA LEU A 108 13.52 -31.78 21.88
C LEU A 108 14.66 -32.38 21.06
N THR A 109 15.75 -31.63 20.94
CA THR A 109 16.98 -32.12 20.32
C THR A 109 18.01 -32.34 21.42
N LYS A 110 18.52 -33.55 21.51
CA LYS A 110 19.58 -33.94 22.43
C LYS A 110 20.86 -34.22 21.65
N TYR A 111 21.94 -33.59 22.08
CA TYR A 111 23.28 -33.81 21.57
C TYR A 111 24.01 -34.74 22.54
N THR A 112 24.60 -35.82 22.04
CA THR A 112 25.39 -36.77 22.84
C THR A 112 26.71 -36.99 22.14
N GLN A 113 27.80 -36.64 22.79
CA GLN A 113 29.14 -36.83 22.25
C GLN A 113 29.49 -38.32 22.17
N SER A 114 30.20 -38.71 21.11
CA SER A 114 30.68 -40.07 20.88
C SER A 114 32.02 -40.02 20.13
N GLY A 115 33.09 -39.66 20.85
CA GLY A 115 34.43 -39.50 20.27
C GLY A 115 34.48 -38.32 19.29
N ALA A 116 35.01 -38.57 18.07
CA ALA A 116 35.11 -37.60 16.97
C ALA A 116 33.76 -37.29 16.30
N SER A 117 32.63 -37.77 16.83
CA SER A 117 31.30 -37.49 16.29
C SER A 117 30.31 -37.10 17.38
N LEU A 118 29.45 -36.14 17.08
CA LEU A 118 28.33 -35.74 17.90
C LEU A 118 27.08 -36.44 17.38
N LYS A 119 26.48 -37.29 18.21
CA LYS A 119 25.19 -37.92 17.94
C LYS A 119 24.07 -36.93 18.25
N VAL A 120 23.27 -36.61 17.24
CA VAL A 120 22.07 -35.79 17.38
C VAL A 120 20.86 -36.73 17.44
N ASN A 121 20.03 -36.57 18.47
CA ASN A 121 18.79 -37.31 18.64
C ASN A 121 17.62 -36.34 18.83
N THR A 122 16.56 -36.50 18.03
CA THR A 122 15.35 -35.67 18.08
C THR A 122 14.16 -36.50 18.53
N SER A 123 13.44 -36.04 19.56
CA SER A 123 12.16 -36.62 19.97
C SER A 123 11.13 -35.54 20.30
N PHE A 124 9.86 -35.90 20.42
CA PHE A 124 8.83 -34.99 20.93
C PHE A 124 8.75 -35.04 22.45
N ARG A 125 8.29 -33.95 23.07
CA ARG A 125 7.96 -33.93 24.51
C ARG A 125 6.94 -35.03 24.84
N ALA A 126 7.03 -35.59 26.03
CA ALA A 126 6.12 -36.63 26.51
C ALA A 126 4.65 -36.19 26.36
N ASN A 127 3.79 -37.14 25.98
CA ASN A 127 2.34 -36.95 25.77
C ASN A 127 1.94 -35.99 24.63
N TYR A 128 2.86 -35.64 23.73
CA TYR A 128 2.54 -34.86 22.55
C TYR A 128 2.31 -35.76 21.32
N ILE A 129 1.19 -35.56 20.64
CA ILE A 129 0.89 -36.22 19.36
C ILE A 129 1.21 -35.22 18.24
N PRO A 130 2.18 -35.52 17.36
CA PRO A 130 2.53 -34.65 16.24
C PRO A 130 1.33 -34.34 15.36
N LYS A 131 1.17 -33.07 14.99
CA LYS A 131 0.05 -32.62 14.15
C LYS A 131 0.30 -32.84 12.66
N PHE A 132 1.55 -33.11 12.29
CA PHE A 132 1.96 -33.35 10.92
C PHE A 132 2.62 -34.73 10.78
N GLN A 133 2.18 -35.53 9.80
CA GLN A 133 2.59 -36.94 9.64
C GLN A 133 3.94 -37.14 8.92
N ASP A 134 4.47 -36.09 8.28
CA ASP A 134 5.78 -36.11 7.62
C ASP A 134 6.89 -36.23 8.67
N SER A 135 7.67 -37.31 8.56
CA SER A 135 8.77 -37.62 9.46
C SER A 135 10.07 -36.91 9.06
N THR A 136 10.14 -36.17 7.96
CA THR A 136 11.36 -35.49 7.53
C THR A 136 11.68 -34.28 8.42
N LYS A 137 12.90 -34.23 8.94
CA LYS A 137 13.46 -33.13 9.73
C LYS A 137 14.47 -32.36 8.89
N TYR A 138 14.55 -31.05 9.11
CA TYR A 138 15.42 -30.14 8.35
C TYR A 138 16.37 -29.47 9.33
N TRP A 139 17.62 -29.32 8.91
CA TRP A 139 18.71 -28.90 9.75
C TRP A 139 19.55 -27.83 9.07
N TYR A 140 19.96 -26.85 9.87
CA TYR A 140 21.04 -25.92 9.55
C TYR A 140 22.25 -26.24 10.42
N MET A 141 23.43 -26.13 9.83
CA MET A 141 24.69 -26.34 10.53
C MET A 141 25.74 -25.39 9.94
N TYR A 142 26.24 -24.48 10.77
CA TYR A 142 27.37 -23.63 10.41
C TYR A 142 28.68 -24.41 10.56
N VAL A 143 29.58 -24.27 9.60
CA VAL A 143 30.89 -24.94 9.57
C VAL A 143 31.91 -23.98 8.97
N THR A 144 33.04 -23.78 9.64
CA THR A 144 34.14 -22.94 9.14
C THR A 144 34.83 -23.58 7.93
N GLU A 145 35.52 -22.78 7.12
CA GLU A 145 36.13 -23.28 5.88
C GLU A 145 37.13 -24.44 6.10
N ASP A 146 37.91 -24.41 7.18
CA ASP A 146 38.88 -25.45 7.54
C ASP A 146 38.23 -26.79 7.95
N GLN A 147 36.96 -26.76 8.36
CA GLN A 147 36.19 -27.92 8.83
C GLN A 147 35.26 -28.51 7.77
N ALA A 148 35.16 -27.88 6.59
CA ALA A 148 34.21 -28.25 5.54
C ALA A 148 34.42 -29.69 5.04
N LEU A 149 35.67 -30.09 4.75
CA LEU A 149 35.98 -31.41 4.18
C LEU A 149 35.58 -32.57 5.10
N GLU A 150 35.85 -32.44 6.41
CA GLU A 150 35.49 -33.47 7.40
C GLU A 150 33.97 -33.57 7.57
N THR A 151 33.29 -32.43 7.56
CA THR A 151 31.82 -32.34 7.61
C THR A 151 31.19 -33.03 6.42
N GLU A 152 31.63 -32.70 5.22
CA GLU A 152 31.11 -33.26 3.97
C GLU A 152 31.32 -34.78 3.89
N SER A 153 32.49 -35.26 4.32
CA SER A 153 32.77 -36.69 4.45
C SER A 153 31.81 -37.37 5.42
N THR A 154 31.54 -36.76 6.57
CA THR A 154 30.68 -37.31 7.63
C THR A 154 29.22 -37.38 7.22
N LEU A 155 28.69 -36.32 6.59
CA LEU A 155 27.32 -36.30 6.07
C LEU A 155 27.14 -37.32 4.93
N SER A 156 28.11 -37.38 4.00
CA SER A 156 28.06 -38.28 2.84
C SER A 156 28.12 -39.75 3.24
N LYS A 157 28.94 -40.13 4.23
CA LYS A 157 29.01 -41.51 4.77
C LYS A 157 27.67 -42.02 5.33
N GLN A 158 26.80 -41.10 5.75
CA GLN A 158 25.47 -41.40 6.27
C GLN A 158 24.37 -41.30 5.20
N GLY A 159 24.74 -41.03 3.95
CA GLY A 159 23.79 -40.85 2.85
C GLY A 159 22.97 -39.56 2.94
N LEU A 160 23.42 -38.56 3.72
CA LEU A 160 22.71 -37.30 3.86
C LEU A 160 23.06 -36.35 2.73
N SER A 161 22.05 -36.03 1.90
CA SER A 161 22.18 -34.99 0.88
C SER A 161 22.10 -33.60 1.52
N TYR A 162 23.13 -32.80 1.29
CA TYR A 162 23.25 -31.42 1.78
C TYR A 162 23.40 -30.42 0.62
N GLN A 163 23.08 -29.17 0.91
CA GLN A 163 23.48 -27.99 0.15
C GLN A 163 24.22 -27.06 1.09
N ARG A 164 25.10 -26.21 0.57
CA ARG A 164 25.84 -25.24 1.38
C ARG A 164 25.79 -23.85 0.73
N THR A 165 25.72 -22.82 1.54
CA THR A 165 25.79 -21.42 1.14
C THR A 165 26.89 -20.72 1.93
N GLU A 166 27.61 -19.80 1.31
CA GLU A 166 28.68 -19.05 1.99
C GLU A 166 28.07 -18.10 3.03
N ILE A 167 28.64 -18.10 4.24
CA ILE A 167 28.27 -17.17 5.31
C ILE A 167 29.47 -16.97 6.23
N TRP A 168 29.78 -15.73 6.58
CA TRP A 168 30.94 -15.36 7.41
C TRP A 168 32.25 -15.94 6.87
N ASP A 169 33.02 -16.68 7.69
CA ASP A 169 34.27 -17.36 7.36
C ASP A 169 34.08 -18.86 7.04
N GLY A 170 32.88 -19.24 6.61
CA GLY A 170 32.54 -20.63 6.34
C GLY A 170 31.28 -20.82 5.52
N TYR A 171 30.55 -21.88 5.84
CA TYR A 171 29.38 -22.33 5.09
C TYR A 171 28.21 -22.71 5.99
N LEU A 172 27.00 -22.37 5.56
CA LEU A 172 25.75 -22.85 6.14
C LEU A 172 25.29 -24.12 5.41
N TYR A 173 25.47 -25.27 6.04
CA TYR A 173 24.99 -26.55 5.53
C TYR A 173 23.50 -26.73 5.82
N GLN A 174 22.76 -27.19 4.79
CA GLN A 174 21.32 -27.39 4.82
C GLN A 174 21.00 -28.80 4.35
N PHE A 175 20.43 -29.62 5.23
CA PHE A 175 20.15 -31.03 4.95
C PHE A 175 18.90 -31.51 5.68
N SER A 176 18.44 -32.70 5.31
CA SER A 176 17.24 -33.28 5.90
C SER A 176 17.44 -34.75 6.28
N THR A 177 16.78 -35.19 7.34
CA THR A 177 16.86 -36.56 7.86
C THR A 177 15.47 -37.14 8.05
N GLU A 178 15.27 -38.42 7.73
CA GLU A 178 14.04 -39.16 8.12
C GLU A 178 14.23 -39.87 9.47
N SER A 179 15.47 -40.26 9.76
CA SER A 179 15.87 -40.84 11.05
C SER A 179 15.75 -39.82 12.19
N GLU A 180 15.40 -40.32 13.38
CA GLU A 180 15.46 -39.54 14.63
C GLU A 180 16.91 -39.33 15.11
N ILE A 181 17.86 -40.08 14.54
CA ILE A 181 19.26 -40.10 14.92
C ILE A 181 20.15 -39.87 13.69
N PHE A 182 21.10 -38.96 13.80
CA PHE A 182 22.20 -38.77 12.85
C PHE A 182 23.47 -38.29 13.58
N PHE A 183 24.59 -38.27 12.87
CA PHE A 183 25.89 -37.87 13.40
C PHE A 183 26.43 -36.66 12.64
N VAL A 184 27.10 -35.76 13.35
CA VAL A 184 27.90 -34.67 12.78
C VAL A 184 29.31 -34.75 13.38
N PRO A 185 30.35 -34.17 12.75
CA PRO A 185 31.68 -34.15 13.35
C PRO A 185 31.67 -33.43 14.70
N ASN A 186 32.57 -33.83 15.59
CA ASN A 186 32.79 -33.12 16.84
C ASN A 186 34.13 -32.38 16.78
N PHE A 187 34.09 -31.07 16.59
CA PHE A 187 35.29 -30.22 16.47
C PHE A 187 35.84 -29.71 17.80
N GLU A 188 35.23 -30.11 18.92
CA GLU A 188 35.71 -29.75 20.24
C GLU A 188 37.09 -30.40 20.48
N LYS A 189 38.14 -29.57 20.52
CA LYS A 189 39.56 -30.01 20.60
C LYS A 189 39.84 -30.93 21.80
N SER A 190 39.03 -30.86 22.86
CA SER A 190 39.07 -31.75 24.03
C SER A 190 38.65 -33.20 23.74
N TYR A 191 38.01 -33.49 22.60
CA TYR A 191 37.48 -34.80 22.22
C TYR A 191 38.14 -35.44 20.98
N TYR A 192 39.09 -34.76 20.34
CA TYR A 192 40.18 -35.43 19.59
C TYR A 192 41.14 -36.20 20.53
N PHE A 193 40.75 -36.34 21.79
CA PHE A 193 41.38 -37.19 22.78
C PHE A 193 40.98 -38.65 22.52
N ASP A 194 41.57 -39.26 21.49
CA ASP A 194 41.61 -40.72 21.43
C ASP A 194 42.44 -41.17 22.63
N GLN A 195 41.75 -41.61 23.69
CA GLN A 195 42.37 -42.12 24.92
C GLN A 195 43.26 -43.34 24.63
N GLN A 196 43.11 -43.99 23.48
CA GLN A 196 43.96 -45.04 22.95
C GLN A 196 45.16 -44.46 22.20
N PHE A 197 45.01 -43.44 21.34
CA PHE A 197 46.15 -42.69 20.77
C PHE A 197 46.99 -42.01 21.84
N VAL A 198 46.39 -41.32 22.82
CA VAL A 198 47.11 -40.74 23.95
C VAL A 198 47.66 -41.83 24.85
N ARG A 199 46.98 -42.96 25.09
CA ARG A 199 47.62 -44.10 25.79
C ARG A 199 48.69 -44.79 24.97
N ASN A 200 48.64 -44.76 23.63
CA ASN A 200 49.64 -45.33 22.73
C ASN A 200 50.83 -44.40 22.65
N LEU A 201 50.62 -43.09 22.51
CA LEU A 201 51.63 -42.05 22.53
C LEU A 201 52.25 -41.93 23.92
N VAL A 202 51.46 -41.97 25.00
CA VAL A 202 51.96 -42.03 26.38
C VAL A 202 52.61 -43.39 26.64
N ARG A 203 52.17 -44.52 26.07
CA ARG A 203 52.86 -45.82 26.23
C ARG A 203 54.10 -45.95 25.37
N ASP A 204 54.13 -45.36 24.19
CA ASP A 204 55.26 -45.31 23.28
C ASP A 204 56.25 -44.30 23.83
N GLN A 205 55.79 -43.22 24.44
CA GLN A 205 56.66 -42.22 25.06
C GLN A 205 57.04 -42.54 26.50
N VAL A 206 56.22 -43.25 27.28
CA VAL A 206 56.61 -43.93 28.53
C VAL A 206 57.46 -45.15 28.21
N GLY A 207 57.28 -45.81 27.07
CA GLY A 207 58.10 -46.92 26.58
C GLY A 207 59.46 -46.44 26.07
N ASN A 208 59.51 -45.33 25.35
CA ASN A 208 60.74 -44.62 24.96
C ASN A 208 61.40 -43.98 26.18
N TYR A 209 60.64 -43.45 27.14
CA TYR A 209 61.15 -42.90 28.40
C TYR A 209 61.60 -44.01 29.35
N GLN A 210 60.95 -45.17 29.39
CA GLN A 210 61.39 -46.36 30.12
C GLN A 210 62.56 -47.03 29.43
N GLN A 211 62.64 -47.04 28.09
CA GLN A 211 63.85 -47.46 27.36
C GLN A 211 64.98 -46.45 27.57
N TYR A 212 64.69 -45.15 27.68
CA TYR A 212 65.66 -44.12 28.05
C TYR A 212 66.11 -44.26 29.52
N LEU A 213 65.20 -44.62 30.45
CA LEU A 213 65.47 -44.88 31.87
C LEU A 213 66.15 -46.25 32.12
N VAL A 214 65.90 -47.25 31.27
CA VAL A 214 66.56 -48.56 31.31
C VAL A 214 67.90 -48.50 30.57
N ALA A 215 68.04 -47.69 29.52
CA ALA A 215 69.33 -47.34 28.91
C ALA A 215 70.19 -46.43 29.81
N SER A 216 69.59 -45.75 30.80
CA SER A 216 70.31 -44.94 31.81
C SER A 216 70.31 -45.55 33.22
N GLY A 217 69.78 -46.77 33.39
CA GLY A 217 69.50 -47.36 34.71
C GLY A 217 70.07 -48.76 34.92
N GLY A 218 71.22 -49.07 34.31
CA GLY A 218 71.84 -50.39 34.42
C GLY A 218 73.33 -50.42 34.15
N PHE A 219 74.14 -49.77 34.99
CA PHE A 219 75.55 -50.16 35.14
C PHE A 219 75.96 -50.08 36.62
N SER A 220 75.95 -51.23 37.27
CA SER A 220 76.65 -51.44 38.53
C SER A 220 78.11 -51.78 38.23
N GLY A 221 79.05 -50.93 38.65
CA GLY A 221 80.40 -51.35 39.01
C GLY A 221 81.55 -50.84 38.14
N SER A 222 82.25 -49.87 38.74
CA SER A 222 83.67 -49.53 38.59
C SER A 222 84.09 -48.59 37.45
N GLY A 223 83.96 -47.29 37.73
CA GLY A 223 84.62 -46.17 37.06
C GLY A 223 84.03 -44.85 37.59
N GLU A 224 84.84 -43.89 38.00
CA GLU A 224 84.38 -42.56 38.44
C GLU A 224 83.56 -41.88 37.33
N GLU A 225 82.23 -41.79 37.47
CA GLU A 225 81.37 -41.01 36.58
C GLU A 225 80.96 -39.70 37.24
N TRP A 226 81.27 -38.61 36.55
CA TRP A 226 80.92 -37.24 36.92
C TRP A 226 79.39 -37.06 36.90
N ARG A 227 78.79 -36.79 38.07
CA ARG A 227 77.40 -36.34 38.21
C ARG A 227 77.39 -34.81 38.26
N ASP A 228 76.66 -34.17 37.35
CA ASP A 228 76.51 -32.72 37.35
C ASP A 228 75.62 -32.26 38.53
N THR A 229 76.25 -31.81 39.62
CA THR A 229 75.57 -31.32 40.83
C THR A 229 75.22 -29.83 40.76
N ARG A 230 75.54 -29.13 39.65
CA ARG A 230 75.43 -27.67 39.57
C ARG A 230 74.04 -27.15 39.92
N LEU A 231 72.96 -27.80 39.43
CA LEU A 231 71.59 -27.41 39.74
C LEU A 231 71.23 -27.64 41.23
N GLU A 232 71.64 -28.76 41.81
CA GLU A 232 71.40 -29.07 43.22
C GLU A 232 72.17 -28.09 44.14
N ASP A 233 73.39 -27.74 43.76
CA ASP A 233 74.22 -26.74 44.43
C ASP A 233 73.60 -25.33 44.34
N ALA A 234 73.09 -24.95 43.16
CA ALA A 234 72.38 -23.68 42.97
C ALA A 234 71.09 -23.60 43.79
N VAL A 235 70.32 -24.70 43.89
CA VAL A 235 69.13 -24.77 44.75
C VAL A 235 69.50 -24.62 46.22
N ARG A 236 70.58 -25.27 46.68
CA ARG A 236 71.07 -25.13 48.06
C ARG A 236 71.53 -23.70 48.34
N ALA A 237 72.30 -23.09 47.45
CA ALA A 237 72.77 -21.71 47.57
C ALA A 237 71.60 -20.71 47.61
N TRP A 238 70.60 -20.89 46.75
CA TRP A 238 69.38 -20.08 46.78
C TRP A 238 68.59 -20.26 48.08
N ARG A 239 68.42 -21.48 48.59
CA ARG A 239 67.71 -21.70 49.87
C ARG A 239 68.40 -21.02 51.07
N MET A 240 69.73 -20.96 51.06
CA MET A 240 70.51 -20.31 52.13
C MET A 240 70.43 -18.78 52.08
N ASN A 241 70.32 -18.20 50.88
CA ASN A 241 70.10 -16.77 50.70
C ASN A 241 69.16 -16.49 49.51
N PRO A 242 67.84 -16.59 49.71
CA PRO A 242 66.85 -16.50 48.64
C PRO A 242 66.78 -15.12 47.96
N GLN A 243 67.27 -14.07 48.63
CA GLN A 243 67.27 -12.69 48.15
C GLN A 243 68.52 -12.32 47.33
N SER A 244 69.53 -13.20 47.27
CA SER A 244 70.74 -12.96 46.48
C SER A 244 70.44 -13.04 44.99
N VAL A 245 70.57 -11.91 44.27
CA VAL A 245 70.39 -11.83 42.82
C VAL A 245 71.33 -12.79 42.09
N ALA A 246 72.58 -12.94 42.56
CA ALA A 246 73.55 -13.86 41.98
C ALA A 246 73.12 -15.33 42.12
N ASN A 247 72.57 -15.72 43.29
CA ASN A 247 72.08 -17.08 43.50
C ASN A 247 70.82 -17.36 42.67
N GLN A 248 69.93 -16.37 42.54
CA GLN A 248 68.74 -16.43 41.70
C GLN A 248 69.10 -16.55 40.20
N GLU A 249 70.05 -15.76 39.69
CA GLU A 249 70.50 -15.83 38.27
C GLU A 249 71.19 -17.15 37.95
N ASN A 250 72.05 -17.64 38.85
CA ASN A 250 72.67 -18.95 38.69
C ASN A 250 71.61 -20.05 38.65
N LEU A 251 70.60 -19.96 39.53
CA LEU A 251 69.50 -20.92 39.58
C LEU A 251 68.56 -20.81 38.36
N ILE A 252 68.26 -19.63 37.84
CA ILE A 252 67.49 -19.44 36.60
C ILE A 252 68.24 -20.08 35.42
N THR A 253 69.53 -19.77 35.26
CA THR A 253 70.36 -20.28 34.16
C THR A 253 70.42 -21.80 34.17
N LEU A 254 70.72 -22.40 35.33
CA LEU A 254 70.74 -23.85 35.47
C LEU A 254 69.33 -24.47 35.38
N SER A 255 68.28 -23.76 35.81
CA SER A 255 66.90 -24.25 35.60
C SER A 255 66.54 -24.28 34.11
N THR A 256 67.06 -23.35 33.31
CA THR A 256 66.93 -23.38 31.85
C THR A 256 67.73 -24.51 31.21
N GLU A 257 69.01 -24.69 31.60
CA GLU A 257 69.87 -25.78 31.10
C GLU A 257 69.31 -27.18 31.39
N PHE A 258 68.64 -27.37 32.54
CA PHE A 258 68.13 -28.66 32.99
C PHE A 258 66.62 -28.85 32.74
N ASN A 259 65.99 -28.00 31.93
CA ASN A 259 64.56 -28.07 31.59
C ASN A 259 63.61 -28.06 32.82
N GLN A 260 63.94 -27.26 33.85
CA GLN A 260 63.17 -27.06 35.08
C GLN A 260 62.52 -25.65 35.12
N MET A 261 61.85 -25.28 34.03
CA MET A 261 61.40 -23.91 33.75
C MET A 261 60.44 -23.33 34.80
N SER A 262 59.63 -24.17 35.45
CA SER A 262 58.72 -23.75 36.53
C SER A 262 59.44 -23.04 37.70
N ARG A 263 60.69 -23.40 37.99
CA ARG A 263 61.50 -22.75 39.03
C ARG A 263 62.00 -21.39 38.58
N ALA A 264 62.48 -21.29 37.34
CA ALA A 264 62.89 -20.02 36.75
C ALA A 264 61.73 -19.01 36.71
N ILE A 265 60.54 -19.47 36.27
CA ILE A 265 59.30 -18.68 36.27
C ILE A 265 58.98 -18.17 37.68
N THR A 266 58.97 -19.05 38.69
CA THR A 266 58.64 -18.67 40.07
C THR A 266 59.62 -17.63 40.65
N ILE A 267 60.91 -17.71 40.30
CA ILE A 267 61.91 -16.72 40.74
C ILE A 267 61.64 -15.37 40.07
N LEU A 268 61.40 -15.36 38.76
CA LEU A 268 61.10 -14.14 37.98
C LEU A 268 59.78 -13.50 38.44
N GLU A 269 58.72 -14.27 38.64
CA GLU A 269 57.45 -13.81 39.21
C GLU A 269 57.68 -13.11 40.55
N ASN A 270 58.44 -13.74 41.46
CA ASN A 270 58.74 -13.17 42.77
C ASN A 270 59.57 -11.88 42.69
N ARG A 271 60.46 -11.74 41.70
CA ARG A 271 61.23 -10.50 41.50
C ARG A 271 60.32 -9.35 41.09
N LEU A 272 59.46 -9.58 40.10
CA LEU A 272 58.51 -8.58 39.61
C LEU A 272 57.46 -8.25 40.68
N LEU A 273 56.98 -9.25 41.43
CA LEU A 273 56.04 -9.01 42.52
C LEU A 273 56.65 -8.24 43.68
N ASN A 274 57.93 -8.40 44.02
CA ASN A 274 58.51 -7.80 45.22
C ASN A 274 59.35 -6.53 44.98
N ASN A 275 59.55 -6.14 43.73
CA ASN A 275 60.28 -4.93 43.35
C ASN A 275 59.50 -4.17 42.27
N GLU A 276 59.38 -2.85 42.41
CA GLU A 276 58.68 -1.97 41.44
C GLU A 276 59.56 -1.62 40.22
N ASN A 277 60.89 -1.74 40.35
CA ASN A 277 61.82 -1.49 39.24
C ASN A 277 62.08 -2.78 38.45
N TRP A 278 61.19 -3.09 37.51
CA TRP A 278 61.30 -4.29 36.68
C TRP A 278 62.37 -4.16 35.60
N SER A 279 63.24 -5.16 35.50
CA SER A 279 64.19 -5.30 34.41
C SER A 279 63.48 -5.80 33.15
N GLU A 280 63.72 -5.17 32.00
CA GLU A 280 63.20 -5.62 30.68
C GLU A 280 63.62 -7.06 30.38
N ARG A 281 64.86 -7.41 30.71
CA ARG A 281 65.39 -8.78 30.60
C ARG A 281 64.62 -9.81 31.45
N ASP A 282 64.09 -9.40 32.61
CA ASP A 282 63.34 -10.32 33.48
C ASP A 282 61.92 -10.53 32.93
N GLN A 283 61.32 -9.47 32.36
CA GLN A 283 60.01 -9.51 31.70
C GLN A 283 60.05 -10.40 30.45
N GLU A 284 61.01 -10.18 29.55
CA GLU A 284 61.16 -10.98 28.32
C GLU A 284 61.41 -12.47 28.63
N ARG A 285 62.27 -12.77 29.60
CA ARG A 285 62.54 -14.15 30.04
C ARG A 285 61.28 -14.79 30.60
N LEU A 286 60.54 -14.07 31.45
CA LEU A 286 59.32 -14.59 32.05
C LEU A 286 58.27 -14.91 30.98
N LEU A 287 58.01 -13.99 30.05
CA LEU A 287 57.06 -14.20 28.95
C LEU A 287 57.52 -15.33 28.02
N THR A 288 58.82 -15.39 27.69
CA THR A 288 59.38 -16.48 26.88
C THR A 288 59.16 -17.84 27.56
N TYR A 289 59.42 -17.93 28.86
CA TYR A 289 59.24 -19.17 29.61
C TYR A 289 57.76 -19.56 29.76
N TYR A 290 56.85 -18.59 29.94
CA TYR A 290 55.41 -18.86 29.88
C TYR A 290 54.98 -19.40 28.51
N GLY A 291 55.53 -18.86 27.43
CA GLY A 291 55.27 -19.30 26.07
C GLY A 291 55.78 -20.72 25.81
N TRP A 292 57.02 -21.01 26.22
CA TRP A 292 57.63 -22.34 26.06
C TRP A 292 56.85 -23.44 26.77
N GLU A 293 56.32 -23.15 27.96
CA GLU A 293 55.60 -24.13 28.79
C GLU A 293 54.07 -24.14 28.53
N GLY A 294 53.54 -23.29 27.65
CA GLY A 294 52.10 -23.17 27.42
C GLY A 294 51.32 -22.77 28.68
N MET A 295 51.85 -21.83 29.46
CA MET A 295 51.33 -21.43 30.78
C MET A 295 50.50 -20.12 30.73
N GLN A 296 49.63 -19.96 29.74
CA GLN A 296 48.84 -18.73 29.54
C GLN A 296 47.96 -18.37 30.76
N THR A 297 47.29 -19.35 31.37
CA THR A 297 46.46 -19.12 32.56
C THR A 297 47.27 -18.64 33.76
N ARG A 298 48.51 -19.13 33.93
CA ARG A 298 49.40 -18.69 35.00
C ARG A 298 49.89 -17.26 34.74
N ALA A 299 50.21 -16.94 33.49
CA ALA A 299 50.56 -15.58 33.09
C ALA A 299 49.42 -14.60 33.37
N GLU A 300 48.17 -14.95 33.05
CA GLU A 300 46.99 -14.14 33.37
C GLU A 300 46.83 -13.92 34.89
N LEU A 301 46.85 -14.99 35.69
CA LEU A 301 46.77 -14.88 37.15
C LEU A 301 47.88 -14.02 37.74
N PHE A 302 49.10 -14.16 37.22
CA PHE A 302 50.23 -13.35 37.66
C PHE A 302 50.07 -11.87 37.32
N LEU A 303 49.52 -11.54 36.14
CA LEU A 303 49.18 -10.16 35.79
C LEU A 303 48.11 -9.60 36.75
N GLU A 304 47.13 -10.41 37.16
CA GLU A 304 46.15 -10.02 38.17
C GLU A 304 46.81 -9.75 39.54
N ASP A 305 47.77 -10.57 39.96
CA ASP A 305 48.53 -10.35 41.20
C ASP A 305 49.37 -9.06 41.15
N LEU A 306 50.02 -8.79 40.01
CA LEU A 306 50.76 -7.54 39.79
C LEU A 306 49.83 -6.32 39.80
N TRP A 307 48.65 -6.44 39.18
CA TRP A 307 47.65 -5.38 39.20
C TRP A 307 47.16 -5.10 40.63
N ALA A 308 46.83 -6.15 41.38
CA ALA A 308 46.39 -6.02 42.77
C ALA A 308 47.43 -5.34 43.67
N LYS A 309 48.73 -5.49 43.36
CA LYS A 309 49.82 -4.89 44.13
C LYS A 309 50.19 -3.47 43.71
N TYR A 310 50.29 -3.20 42.41
CA TYR A 310 50.86 -1.93 41.90
C TYR A 310 49.84 -1.02 41.21
N ALA A 311 48.81 -1.59 40.55
CA ALA A 311 47.80 -0.85 39.79
C ALA A 311 48.37 0.34 38.98
N SER A 312 49.36 0.09 38.10
CA SER A 312 50.11 1.13 37.40
C SER A 312 50.21 0.89 35.89
N MET A 313 50.62 1.93 35.12
CA MET A 313 50.84 1.82 33.68
C MET A 313 51.96 0.83 33.31
N GLN A 314 52.90 0.56 34.23
CA GLN A 314 53.92 -0.47 34.02
C GLN A 314 53.29 -1.87 33.95
N VAL A 315 52.29 -2.16 34.80
CA VAL A 315 51.53 -3.41 34.75
C VAL A 315 50.78 -3.53 33.42
N ILE A 316 50.16 -2.44 32.94
CA ILE A 316 49.47 -2.42 31.64
C ILE A 316 50.45 -2.69 30.49
N ALA A 317 51.66 -2.12 30.53
CA ALA A 317 52.69 -2.34 29.52
C ALA A 317 53.14 -3.82 29.48
N LEU A 318 53.39 -4.42 30.65
CA LEU A 318 53.73 -5.84 30.75
C LEU A 318 52.57 -6.74 30.29
N LYS A 319 51.32 -6.38 30.62
CA LYS A 319 50.13 -7.07 30.08
C LYS A 319 50.11 -7.02 28.56
N ASN A 320 50.34 -5.86 27.95
CA ASN A 320 50.35 -5.71 26.50
C ASN A 320 51.46 -6.54 25.84
N GLN A 321 52.65 -6.59 26.46
CA GLN A 321 53.73 -7.49 26.03
C GLN A 321 53.32 -8.97 26.15
N ALA A 322 52.64 -9.34 27.23
CA ALA A 322 52.15 -10.70 27.44
C ALA A 322 51.10 -11.11 26.40
N VAL A 323 50.14 -10.22 26.10
CA VAL A 323 49.16 -10.44 25.02
C VAL A 323 49.87 -10.66 23.68
N ALA A 324 50.83 -9.81 23.33
CA ALA A 324 51.58 -9.91 22.08
C ALA A 324 52.44 -11.18 21.98
N ALA A 325 53.08 -11.60 23.09
CA ALA A 325 53.98 -12.74 23.11
C ALA A 325 53.28 -14.09 23.28
N LEU A 326 52.16 -14.13 24.02
CA LEU A 326 51.50 -15.37 24.45
C LEU A 326 50.14 -15.60 23.77
N GLY A 327 49.59 -14.59 23.10
CA GLY A 327 48.23 -14.64 22.55
C GLY A 327 47.17 -14.78 23.64
N LEU A 328 47.27 -13.98 24.70
CA LEU A 328 46.25 -13.94 25.75
C LEU A 328 45.01 -13.23 25.20
N PHE A 329 43.93 -13.98 24.93
CA PHE A 329 42.69 -13.44 24.39
C PHE A 329 41.48 -13.93 25.20
N GLY A 330 40.58 -13.00 25.53
CA GLY A 330 39.28 -13.27 26.12
C GLY A 330 38.51 -11.95 26.29
N GLU A 331 37.24 -11.90 25.87
CA GLU A 331 36.44 -10.66 25.90
C GLU A 331 36.37 -10.06 27.30
N ASP A 332 36.18 -10.90 28.32
CA ASP A 332 36.15 -10.46 29.71
C ASP A 332 37.53 -9.99 30.21
N PHE A 333 38.62 -10.60 29.74
CA PHE A 333 39.98 -10.18 30.10
C PHE A 333 40.29 -8.82 29.48
N GLU A 334 40.10 -8.66 28.17
CA GLU A 334 40.33 -7.40 27.47
C GLU A 334 39.46 -6.28 28.04
N ARG A 335 38.16 -6.50 28.22
CA ARG A 335 37.25 -5.49 28.80
C ARG A 335 37.73 -5.03 30.19
N ARG A 336 38.04 -5.97 31.10
CA ARG A 336 38.55 -5.64 32.45
C ARG A 336 39.83 -4.82 32.39
N TRP A 337 40.79 -5.21 31.54
CA TRP A 337 42.08 -4.55 31.46
C TRP A 337 42.03 -3.20 30.73
N ARG A 338 41.12 -3.02 29.76
CA ARG A 338 40.82 -1.71 29.14
C ARG A 338 40.15 -0.75 30.12
N GLN A 339 39.24 -1.26 30.96
CA GLN A 339 38.64 -0.46 32.03
C GLN A 339 39.69 0.05 33.01
N ARG A 340 40.66 -0.80 33.38
CA ARG A 340 41.79 -0.44 34.24
C ARG A 340 42.71 0.60 33.60
N GLU A 341 43.01 0.43 32.31
CA GLU A 341 43.77 1.42 31.53
C GLU A 341 43.07 2.79 31.54
N LEU A 342 41.74 2.80 31.36
CA LEU A 342 40.92 4.01 31.43
C LEU A 342 40.87 4.63 32.83
N GLN A 343 40.88 3.83 33.89
CA GLN A 343 40.94 4.36 35.26
C GLN A 343 42.26 5.10 35.55
N LEU A 344 43.37 4.65 34.96
CA LEU A 344 44.66 5.31 35.11
C LEU A 344 44.77 6.58 34.26
N ASN A 345 44.21 6.55 33.04
CA ASN A 345 44.26 7.66 32.10
C ASN A 345 42.84 8.03 31.61
N PRO A 346 42.00 8.62 32.48
CA PRO A 346 40.58 8.85 32.15
C PRO A 346 40.37 9.87 31.03
N ASP A 347 41.33 10.77 30.80
CA ASP A 347 41.26 11.85 29.80
C ASP A 347 42.04 11.53 28.51
N ASP A 348 42.62 10.34 28.36
CA ASP A 348 43.29 9.95 27.12
C ASP A 348 42.28 9.49 26.06
N TYR A 349 42.34 10.14 24.88
CA TYR A 349 41.42 9.87 23.77
C TYR A 349 41.50 8.41 23.29
N ASN A 350 42.71 7.86 23.13
CA ASN A 350 42.90 6.51 22.59
C ASN A 350 42.48 5.46 23.60
N THR A 351 42.76 5.67 24.88
CA THR A 351 42.31 4.80 25.96
C THR A 351 40.79 4.75 26.03
N LEU A 352 40.12 5.90 25.99
CA LEU A 352 38.66 5.98 25.98
C LEU A 352 38.06 5.32 24.72
N LEU A 353 38.63 5.57 23.54
CA LEU A 353 38.16 4.96 22.28
C LEU A 353 38.28 3.44 22.31
N ASN A 354 39.42 2.92 22.80
CA ASN A 354 39.66 1.49 22.88
C ASN A 354 38.73 0.80 23.88
N TYR A 355 38.50 1.43 25.05
CA TYR A 355 37.52 0.92 26.00
C TYR A 355 36.11 0.91 25.42
N THR A 356 35.69 2.01 24.78
CA THR A 356 34.38 2.14 24.13
C THR A 356 34.14 1.05 23.09
N LYS A 357 35.14 0.71 22.28
CA LYS A 357 35.07 -0.42 21.34
C LYS A 357 35.00 -1.79 22.03
N SER A 358 35.69 -1.96 23.16
CA SER A 358 35.69 -3.23 23.90
C SER A 358 34.36 -3.56 24.59
N ILE A 359 33.49 -2.57 24.78
CA ILE A 359 32.17 -2.75 25.39
C ILE A 359 31.04 -2.79 24.35
N GLU A 360 31.33 -2.82 23.05
CA GLU A 360 30.32 -2.75 21.98
C GLU A 360 29.26 -3.86 22.10
N SER A 361 28.07 -3.48 22.57
CA SER A 361 26.91 -4.36 22.70
C SER A 361 25.64 -3.53 22.90
N GLN A 362 24.48 -4.14 22.66
CA GLN A 362 23.18 -3.52 22.94
C GLN A 362 23.02 -3.19 24.43
N GLU A 363 23.52 -4.05 25.31
CA GLU A 363 23.40 -3.90 26.77
C GLU A 363 24.22 -2.72 27.29
N ASN A 364 25.43 -2.53 26.74
CA ASN A 364 26.35 -1.48 27.15
C ASN A 364 26.18 -0.17 26.35
N TRP A 365 25.22 -0.12 25.42
CA TRP A 365 24.99 1.05 24.57
C TRP A 365 24.86 2.37 25.35
N PRO A 366 24.16 2.45 26.51
CA PRO A 366 24.08 3.70 27.27
C PRO A 366 25.45 4.25 27.69
N GLU A 367 26.35 3.36 28.15
CA GLU A 367 27.72 3.73 28.51
C GLU A 367 28.55 4.07 27.26
N MET A 368 28.41 3.27 26.21
CA MET A 368 29.08 3.49 24.94
C MET A 368 28.72 4.85 24.33
N LYS A 369 27.43 5.23 24.31
CA LYS A 369 26.94 6.51 23.79
C LYS A 369 27.52 7.69 24.55
N GLU A 370 27.60 7.60 25.87
CA GLU A 370 28.21 8.67 26.68
C GLU A 370 29.72 8.79 26.43
N ASN A 371 30.43 7.66 26.29
CA ASN A 371 31.82 7.68 25.90
C ASN A 371 32.02 8.26 24.49
N LEU A 372 31.13 7.96 23.55
CA LEU A 372 31.15 8.52 22.19
C LEU A 372 30.92 10.04 22.22
N ARG A 373 29.98 10.56 23.01
CA ARG A 373 29.81 12.01 23.21
C ARG A 373 31.08 12.67 23.71
N ARG A 374 31.72 12.06 24.72
CA ARG A 374 32.98 12.56 25.27
C ARG A 374 34.10 12.54 24.23
N LEU A 375 34.25 11.45 23.48
CA LEU A 375 35.23 11.35 22.39
C LEU A 375 35.00 12.39 21.29
N LEU A 376 33.74 12.65 20.91
CA LEU A 376 33.38 13.68 19.94
C LEU A 376 33.70 15.09 20.48
N SER A 377 33.45 15.36 21.77
CA SER A 377 33.83 16.64 22.39
C SER A 377 35.34 16.86 22.47
N MET A 378 36.12 15.78 22.62
CA MET A 378 37.58 15.84 22.68
C MET A 378 38.21 16.06 21.30
N ASN A 379 37.57 15.54 20.25
CA ASN A 379 38.03 15.67 18.86
C ASN A 379 36.85 15.92 17.89
N PRO A 380 36.35 17.17 17.82
CA PRO A 380 35.21 17.51 16.98
C PRO A 380 35.52 17.52 15.47
N GLU A 381 36.81 17.57 15.09
CA GLU A 381 37.26 17.53 13.69
C GLU A 381 37.68 16.12 13.26
N THR A 382 37.22 15.09 13.98
CA THR A 382 37.43 13.69 13.66
C THR A 382 36.88 13.31 12.28
N ASP A 383 37.59 12.49 11.51
CA ASP A 383 37.20 12.12 10.14
C ASP A 383 36.06 11.08 10.06
N SER A 384 35.86 10.28 11.11
CA SER A 384 34.99 9.08 11.06
C SER A 384 34.18 8.78 12.32
N LEU A 385 34.46 9.44 13.44
CA LEU A 385 33.81 9.09 14.70
C LEU A 385 32.30 9.44 14.71
N TYR A 386 31.89 10.52 14.03
CA TYR A 386 30.47 10.86 13.88
C TYR A 386 29.71 9.77 13.11
N ALA A 387 30.28 9.31 12.00
CA ALA A 387 29.75 8.22 11.20
C ALA A 387 29.68 6.92 12.02
N PHE A 388 30.75 6.60 12.76
CA PHE A 388 30.80 5.43 13.64
C PHE A 388 29.71 5.49 14.72
N ALA A 389 29.55 6.63 15.38
CA ALA A 389 28.56 6.84 16.43
C ALA A 389 27.13 6.73 15.89
N LEU A 390 26.84 7.35 14.74
CA LEU A 390 25.53 7.29 14.11
C LEU A 390 25.18 5.87 13.66
N GLN A 391 26.13 5.15 13.07
CA GLN A 391 25.91 3.77 12.63
C GLN A 391 25.49 2.86 13.80
N ARG A 392 26.10 3.01 14.99
CA ARG A 392 25.72 2.24 16.18
C ARG A 392 24.38 2.71 16.74
N SER A 393 24.09 4.00 16.68
CA SER A 393 22.79 4.55 17.04
C SER A 393 21.66 3.89 16.25
N PHE A 394 21.82 3.74 14.93
CA PHE A 394 20.83 3.03 14.10
C PHE A 394 20.61 1.58 14.52
N TYR A 395 21.63 0.92 15.05
CA TYR A 395 21.58 -0.49 15.41
C TYR A 395 21.03 -0.72 16.83
N TYR A 396 21.35 0.18 17.77
CA TYR A 396 21.01 0.01 19.18
C TYR A 396 19.85 0.88 19.67
N GLU A 397 19.40 1.87 18.90
CA GLU A 397 18.34 2.81 19.30
C GLU A 397 17.14 2.79 18.36
N ILE A 398 16.01 3.26 18.90
CA ILE A 398 14.85 3.61 18.09
C ILE A 398 15.14 4.90 17.29
N PRO A 399 14.40 5.13 16.18
CA PRO A 399 14.62 6.29 15.31
C PRO A 399 14.65 7.63 16.03
N ASP A 400 13.73 7.88 16.96
CA ASP A 400 13.62 9.17 17.67
C ASP A 400 14.90 9.51 18.45
N SER A 401 15.42 8.55 19.22
CA SER A 401 16.64 8.74 20.00
C SER A 401 17.89 8.90 19.12
N THR A 402 17.87 8.33 17.92
CA THR A 402 18.93 8.56 16.93
C THR A 402 18.82 9.95 16.30
N MET A 403 17.61 10.43 16.02
CA MET A 403 17.39 11.79 15.51
C MET A 403 17.86 12.82 16.55
N ASP A 404 17.48 12.66 17.83
CA ASP A 404 17.96 13.49 18.94
C ASP A 404 19.50 13.52 18.99
N PHE A 405 20.13 12.37 18.80
CA PHE A 405 21.60 12.27 18.82
C PHE A 405 22.27 12.96 17.63
N VAL A 406 21.63 12.95 16.46
CA VAL A 406 22.10 13.70 15.27
C VAL A 406 21.97 15.20 15.48
N GLU A 407 20.95 15.66 16.19
CA GLU A 407 20.77 17.08 16.53
C GLU A 407 21.87 17.60 17.47
N GLU A 408 22.50 16.72 18.26
CA GLU A 408 23.67 17.07 19.09
C GLU A 408 24.95 17.30 18.25
N PHE A 409 24.99 16.83 17.00
CA PHE A 409 26.18 16.94 16.15
C PHE A 409 26.36 18.34 15.56
N SER A 410 27.61 18.80 15.48
CA SER A 410 27.96 20.05 14.80
C SER A 410 27.65 19.97 13.30
N THR A 411 27.16 21.05 12.71
CA THR A 411 26.93 21.13 11.25
C THR A 411 28.20 20.90 10.43
N SER A 412 29.40 21.12 11.02
CA SER A 412 30.68 20.80 10.36
C SER A 412 30.89 19.30 10.14
N SER A 413 30.23 18.42 10.89
CA SER A 413 30.36 16.98 10.75
C SER A 413 29.41 16.38 9.71
N TYR A 414 28.41 17.12 9.25
CA TYR A 414 27.37 16.62 8.34
C TYR A 414 27.91 16.03 7.02
N PRO A 415 29.02 16.51 6.42
CA PRO A 415 29.63 15.83 5.28
C PRO A 415 29.99 14.36 5.55
N GLN A 416 30.37 14.01 6.78
CA GLN A 416 30.67 12.62 7.18
C GLN A 416 29.40 11.76 7.30
N LEU A 417 28.24 12.40 7.48
CA LEU A 417 26.94 11.74 7.61
C LEU A 417 26.26 11.52 6.25
N THR A 418 26.83 12.07 5.16
CA THR A 418 26.36 11.90 3.78
C THR A 418 26.03 10.44 3.41
N PRO A 419 26.83 9.42 3.79
CA PRO A 419 26.49 8.02 3.50
C PRO A 419 25.18 7.56 4.14
N PHE A 420 24.73 8.22 5.21
CA PHE A 420 23.51 7.93 5.95
C PHE A 420 22.38 8.93 5.68
N ALA A 421 22.59 9.92 4.81
CA ALA A 421 21.63 10.99 4.57
C ALA A 421 20.28 10.46 4.06
N SER A 422 20.26 9.38 3.27
CA SER A 422 18.99 8.72 2.89
C SER A 422 18.24 8.16 4.10
N ASN A 423 18.95 7.48 5.02
CA ASN A 423 18.37 6.91 6.24
C ASN A 423 17.81 8.02 7.13
N LEU A 424 18.57 9.10 7.32
CA LEU A 424 18.13 10.28 8.07
C LEU A 424 16.89 10.91 7.43
N ALA A 425 16.90 11.10 6.10
CA ALA A 425 15.75 11.64 5.39
C ALA A 425 14.48 10.80 5.60
N PHE A 426 14.60 9.47 5.57
CA PHE A 426 13.48 8.57 5.84
C PHE A 426 13.01 8.61 7.30
N MET A 427 13.92 8.68 8.26
CA MET A 427 13.57 8.78 9.68
C MET A 427 12.81 10.08 9.97
N TYR A 428 13.33 11.22 9.51
CA TYR A 428 12.61 12.49 9.68
C TYR A 428 11.25 12.49 8.98
N ALA A 429 11.15 11.95 7.76
CA ALA A 429 9.88 11.93 7.02
C ALA A 429 8.83 11.01 7.63
N PHE A 430 9.21 9.79 8.04
CA PHE A 430 8.24 8.74 8.35
C PHE A 430 8.12 8.41 9.84
N ASN A 431 9.11 8.77 10.66
CA ASN A 431 9.03 8.64 12.12
C ASN A 431 8.63 9.96 12.77
N ALA A 432 9.29 11.07 12.43
CA ALA A 432 9.00 12.37 13.02
C ALA A 432 7.92 13.18 12.28
N ASN A 433 7.55 12.80 11.05
CA ASN A 433 6.75 13.63 10.13
C ASN A 433 7.34 15.04 9.90
N ASP A 434 8.65 15.20 10.07
CA ASP A 434 9.39 16.44 9.80
C ASP A 434 9.88 16.44 8.35
N PHE A 435 9.00 16.86 7.45
CA PHE A 435 9.30 16.92 6.02
C PHE A 435 10.37 17.97 5.67
N GLN A 436 10.59 18.97 6.53
CA GLN A 436 11.61 19.99 6.29
C GLN A 436 13.01 19.42 6.51
N GLN A 437 13.22 18.71 7.62
CA GLN A 437 14.47 18.00 7.87
C GLN A 437 14.67 16.83 6.90
N ALA A 438 13.59 16.14 6.55
CA ALA A 438 13.64 15.10 5.53
C ALA A 438 14.18 15.63 4.18
N LEU A 439 13.65 16.78 3.72
CA LEU A 439 14.14 17.45 2.52
C LEU A 439 15.59 17.91 2.64
N PHE A 440 16.00 18.41 3.80
CA PHE A 440 17.40 18.76 4.06
C PHE A 440 18.32 17.56 3.82
N TRP A 441 18.06 16.44 4.48
CA TRP A 441 18.88 15.24 4.35
C TRP A 441 18.80 14.61 2.95
N ALA A 442 17.62 14.58 2.34
CA ALA A 442 17.46 14.06 0.97
C ALA A 442 18.19 14.90 -0.10
N ASN A 443 18.36 16.20 0.13
CA ASN A 443 19.17 17.04 -0.76
C ASN A 443 20.67 16.81 -0.62
N ASN A 444 21.11 16.29 0.53
CA ASN A 444 22.49 15.91 0.79
C ASN A 444 22.77 14.43 0.45
N ALA A 445 21.74 13.61 0.24
CA ALA A 445 21.88 12.20 -0.06
C ALA A 445 22.28 11.93 -1.53
N PRO A 446 23.30 11.09 -1.79
CA PRO A 446 23.64 10.69 -3.14
C PRO A 446 22.53 9.79 -3.73
N ASN A 447 22.09 10.11 -4.95
CA ASN A 447 21.08 9.33 -5.69
C ASN A 447 19.73 9.16 -4.94
N PHE A 448 19.24 10.22 -4.29
CA PHE A 448 17.93 10.19 -3.62
C PHE A 448 16.77 10.24 -4.64
N ASP A 449 15.66 9.57 -4.35
CA ASP A 449 14.47 9.59 -5.20
C ASP A 449 13.80 10.98 -5.19
N GLU A 450 13.90 11.67 -6.32
CA GLU A 450 13.33 13.01 -6.52
C GLU A 450 11.80 13.03 -6.41
N ARG A 451 11.10 11.91 -6.63
CA ARG A 451 9.64 11.81 -6.45
C ARG A 451 9.24 11.97 -4.98
N LEU A 452 10.05 11.45 -4.05
CA LEU A 452 9.81 11.61 -2.61
C LEU A 452 10.02 13.06 -2.17
N LYS A 453 10.99 13.76 -2.76
CA LYS A 453 11.17 15.20 -2.51
C LYS A 453 9.95 15.99 -2.96
N LEU A 454 9.39 15.67 -4.12
CA LEU A 454 8.12 16.28 -4.57
C LEU A 454 6.97 15.99 -3.60
N TYR A 455 6.83 14.73 -3.16
CA TYR A 455 5.80 14.39 -2.17
C TYR A 455 5.93 15.21 -0.89
N TRP A 456 7.14 15.34 -0.33
CA TRP A 456 7.39 16.12 0.88
C TRP A 456 7.20 17.62 0.69
N LEU A 457 7.59 18.18 -0.46
CA LEU A 457 7.27 19.57 -0.82
C LEU A 457 5.76 19.80 -0.86
N GLY A 458 5.00 18.81 -1.33
CA GLY A 458 3.54 18.80 -1.29
C GLY A 458 2.98 18.81 0.13
N GLN A 459 3.51 17.98 1.03
CA GLN A 459 3.08 17.95 2.44
C GLN A 459 3.35 19.28 3.16
N LEU A 460 4.40 20.00 2.76
CA LEU A 460 4.74 21.32 3.28
C LEU A 460 3.95 22.48 2.62
N ASN A 461 3.12 22.20 1.60
CA ASN A 461 2.46 23.20 0.76
C ASN A 461 3.44 24.21 0.13
N TYR A 462 4.63 23.75 -0.24
CA TYR A 462 5.64 24.56 -0.91
C TYR A 462 5.43 24.54 -2.43
N ASP A 463 4.27 25.00 -2.88
CA ASP A 463 3.77 24.84 -4.25
C ASP A 463 4.74 25.40 -5.30
N GLU A 464 5.35 26.56 -5.07
CA GLU A 464 6.29 27.16 -6.02
C GLU A 464 7.54 26.29 -6.23
N LEU A 465 8.07 25.72 -5.14
CA LEU A 465 9.22 24.82 -5.17
C LEU A 465 8.85 23.47 -5.78
N TYR A 466 7.67 22.94 -5.44
CA TYR A 466 7.12 21.75 -6.05
C TYR A 466 7.04 21.92 -7.57
N ILE A 467 6.40 22.99 -8.05
CA ILE A 467 6.21 23.27 -9.48
C ILE A 467 7.56 23.45 -10.18
N ALA A 468 8.50 24.17 -9.57
CA ALA A 468 9.83 24.36 -10.13
C ALA A 468 10.58 23.03 -10.28
N GLN A 469 10.56 22.19 -9.24
CA GLN A 469 11.22 20.88 -9.25
C GLN A 469 10.54 19.91 -10.23
N ALA A 470 9.21 19.86 -10.23
CA ALA A 470 8.41 19.08 -11.16
C ALA A 470 8.71 19.45 -12.62
N LYS A 471 8.75 20.76 -12.93
CA LYS A 471 9.13 21.26 -14.27
C LYS A 471 10.54 20.85 -14.65
N LYS A 472 11.49 20.94 -13.72
CA LYS A 472 12.87 20.51 -13.94
C LYS A 472 12.94 19.01 -14.25
N MET A 473 12.25 18.17 -13.47
CA MET A 473 12.21 16.72 -13.67
C MET A 473 11.61 16.35 -15.02
N ILE A 474 10.49 16.95 -15.41
CA ILE A 474 9.85 16.74 -16.72
C ILE A 474 10.75 17.21 -17.86
N THR A 475 11.45 18.33 -17.69
CA THR A 475 12.34 18.89 -18.73
C THR A 475 13.56 17.99 -18.94
N ASN A 476 14.09 17.39 -17.87
CA ASN A 476 15.22 16.47 -17.93
C ASN A 476 14.84 15.10 -18.53
N SER A 477 13.58 14.68 -18.35
CA SER A 477 13.07 13.39 -18.83
C SER A 477 11.76 13.56 -19.62
N PRO A 478 11.77 14.24 -20.78
CA PRO A 478 10.54 14.64 -21.47
C PRO A 478 9.73 13.48 -22.04
N ALA A 479 10.37 12.33 -22.28
CA ALA A 479 9.74 11.11 -22.79
C ALA A 479 9.27 10.15 -21.68
N ASP A 480 9.49 10.48 -20.40
CA ASP A 480 9.03 9.68 -19.26
C ASP A 480 7.56 9.98 -18.96
N ASP A 481 6.69 9.24 -19.62
CA ASP A 481 5.24 9.40 -19.54
C ASP A 481 4.69 9.05 -18.16
N SER A 482 5.34 8.15 -17.44
CA SER A 482 4.91 7.81 -16.09
C SER A 482 5.33 8.85 -15.07
N LEU A 483 6.52 9.44 -15.19
CA LEU A 483 6.90 10.60 -14.40
C LEU A 483 5.95 11.77 -14.63
N ARG A 484 5.58 12.04 -15.89
CA ARG A 484 4.59 13.07 -16.23
C ARG A 484 3.22 12.76 -15.62
N SER A 485 2.77 11.51 -15.70
CA SER A 485 1.53 11.05 -15.07
C SER A 485 1.58 11.23 -13.55
N PHE A 486 2.66 10.82 -12.88
CA PHE A 486 2.86 10.97 -11.44
C PHE A 486 2.78 12.45 -11.02
N ILE A 487 3.56 13.32 -11.67
CA ILE A 487 3.60 14.75 -11.34
C ILE A 487 2.23 15.39 -11.56
N GLY A 488 1.63 15.15 -12.73
CA GLY A 488 0.34 15.76 -13.07
C GLY A 488 -0.77 15.28 -12.15
N THR A 489 -0.81 14.01 -11.81
CA THR A 489 -1.79 13.46 -10.86
C THR A 489 -1.62 14.04 -9.45
N ASN A 490 -0.38 14.17 -8.96
CA ASN A 490 -0.13 14.77 -7.66
C ASN A 490 -0.47 16.27 -7.61
N LEU A 491 -0.16 17.03 -8.67
CA LEU A 491 -0.60 18.43 -8.79
C LEU A 491 -2.13 18.55 -8.67
N PHE A 492 -2.88 17.63 -9.27
CA PHE A 492 -4.33 17.63 -9.17
C PHE A 492 -4.79 17.45 -7.71
N TYR A 493 -4.26 16.42 -7.03
CA TYR A 493 -4.64 16.12 -5.64
C TYR A 493 -4.20 17.19 -4.63
N GLN A 494 -3.16 17.98 -4.95
CA GLN A 494 -2.76 19.15 -4.16
C GLN A 494 -3.66 20.38 -4.40
N GLY A 495 -4.67 20.29 -5.28
CA GLY A 495 -5.58 21.40 -5.61
C GLY A 495 -5.07 22.30 -6.73
N LEU A 496 -3.97 21.96 -7.40
CA LEU A 496 -3.36 22.72 -8.51
C LEU A 496 -3.85 22.19 -9.86
N ALA A 497 -5.17 22.09 -10.04
CA ALA A 497 -5.80 21.42 -11.18
C ALA A 497 -5.38 22.00 -12.55
N GLU A 498 -5.27 23.32 -12.70
CA GLU A 498 -4.87 23.94 -13.97
C GLU A 498 -3.42 23.62 -14.36
N GLU A 499 -2.48 23.55 -13.40
CA GLU A 499 -1.10 23.12 -13.69
C GLU A 499 -1.04 21.61 -13.94
N SER A 500 -1.85 20.82 -13.24
CA SER A 500 -2.01 19.39 -13.51
C SER A 500 -2.42 19.14 -14.96
N TYR A 501 -3.49 19.80 -15.42
CA TYR A 501 -3.97 19.63 -16.79
C TYR A 501 -2.90 19.99 -17.82
N LYS A 502 -2.14 21.07 -17.62
CA LYS A 502 -1.01 21.43 -18.52
C LYS A 502 0.09 20.37 -18.54
N VAL A 503 0.39 19.76 -17.39
CA VAL A 503 1.40 18.71 -17.29
C VAL A 503 0.93 17.42 -17.96
N LEU A 504 -0.34 17.05 -17.74
CA LEU A 504 -0.94 15.81 -18.24
C LEU A 504 -1.29 15.87 -19.73
N TYR A 505 -1.75 17.01 -20.25
CA TYR A 505 -2.29 17.10 -21.61
C TYR A 505 -1.37 16.54 -22.72
N PRO A 506 -0.04 16.80 -22.72
CA PRO A 506 0.87 16.21 -23.70
C PRO A 506 0.97 14.67 -23.66
N LEU A 507 0.56 14.03 -22.56
CA LEU A 507 0.48 12.56 -22.45
C LEU A 507 -0.64 12.01 -23.34
N PHE A 508 -1.79 12.70 -23.33
CA PHE A 508 -2.99 12.31 -24.05
C PHE A 508 -2.87 12.61 -25.55
N GLU A 509 -2.25 13.74 -25.92
CA GLU A 509 -1.90 14.04 -27.32
C GLU A 509 -1.06 12.94 -27.98
N ARG A 510 -0.21 12.25 -27.21
CA ARG A 510 0.64 11.16 -27.69
C ARG A 510 -0.02 9.78 -27.64
N GLN A 511 -1.24 9.68 -27.12
CA GLN A 511 -2.00 8.45 -26.94
C GLN A 511 -1.27 7.35 -26.14
N ASN A 512 -0.32 7.73 -25.27
CA ASN A 512 0.44 6.79 -24.44
C ASN A 512 -0.03 6.86 -22.97
N THR A 513 -1.33 6.68 -22.75
CA THR A 513 -1.96 6.85 -21.42
C THR A 513 -2.36 5.53 -20.77
N GLN A 514 -2.31 4.43 -21.52
CA GLN A 514 -2.86 3.14 -21.10
C GLN A 514 -2.08 2.57 -19.91
N GLY A 515 -2.79 2.34 -18.79
CA GLY A 515 -2.22 1.82 -17.55
C GLY A 515 -1.61 2.87 -16.62
N LEU A 516 -1.71 4.16 -16.97
CA LEU A 516 -1.24 5.26 -16.13
C LEU A 516 -2.36 5.81 -15.24
N ALA A 517 -2.00 6.30 -14.06
CA ALA A 517 -2.94 6.92 -13.12
C ALA A 517 -3.66 8.13 -13.72
N ALA A 518 -2.97 8.88 -14.59
CA ALA A 518 -3.54 10.02 -15.30
C ALA A 518 -4.78 9.67 -16.13
N ASP A 519 -4.79 8.53 -16.83
CA ASP A 519 -5.94 8.10 -17.63
C ASP A 519 -7.17 7.85 -16.75
N THR A 520 -6.97 7.14 -15.63
CA THR A 520 -8.05 6.88 -14.65
C THR A 520 -8.56 8.17 -14.02
N LEU A 521 -7.65 9.06 -13.63
CA LEU A 521 -7.99 10.37 -13.06
C LEU A 521 -8.86 11.17 -14.04
N MET A 522 -8.41 11.33 -15.29
CA MET A 522 -9.12 12.15 -16.27
C MET A 522 -10.47 11.57 -16.65
N ARG A 523 -10.57 10.24 -16.84
CA ARG A 523 -11.86 9.57 -17.11
C ARG A 523 -12.88 9.82 -16.00
N ASN A 524 -12.45 9.70 -14.75
CA ASN A 524 -13.31 9.92 -13.59
C ASN A 524 -13.73 11.40 -13.50
N GLU A 525 -12.77 12.32 -13.61
CA GLU A 525 -13.02 13.76 -13.52
C GLU A 525 -14.02 14.21 -14.58
N ILE A 526 -13.80 13.83 -15.85
CA ILE A 526 -14.73 14.10 -16.94
C ILE A 526 -16.10 13.48 -16.63
N GLY A 527 -16.14 12.28 -16.09
CA GLY A 527 -17.37 11.60 -15.68
C GLY A 527 -18.27 12.42 -14.75
N TYR A 528 -17.67 13.17 -13.81
CA TYR A 528 -18.38 14.00 -12.83
C TYR A 528 -18.79 15.39 -13.33
N LEU A 529 -18.23 15.86 -14.46
CA LEU A 529 -18.57 17.16 -15.02
C LEU A 529 -20.01 17.18 -15.56
N SER A 530 -20.74 18.26 -15.30
CA SER A 530 -22.01 18.53 -15.97
C SER A 530 -21.81 18.73 -17.49
N TYR A 531 -22.87 18.58 -18.28
CA TYR A 531 -22.79 18.74 -19.74
C TYR A 531 -22.14 20.08 -20.19
N ASP A 532 -22.51 21.20 -19.57
CA ASP A 532 -21.93 22.50 -19.94
C ASP A 532 -20.46 22.60 -19.52
N GLN A 533 -20.07 22.02 -18.37
CA GLN A 533 -18.66 21.93 -17.96
C GLN A 533 -17.86 21.01 -18.89
N LYS A 534 -18.38 19.84 -19.26
CA LYS A 534 -17.76 18.92 -20.23
C LYS A 534 -17.48 19.63 -21.56
N LYS A 535 -18.45 20.41 -22.06
CA LYS A 535 -18.30 21.16 -23.31
C LYS A 535 -17.18 22.20 -23.23
N ASP A 536 -17.11 22.97 -22.14
CA ASP A 536 -16.08 24.01 -21.98
C ASP A 536 -14.70 23.41 -21.64
N PHE A 537 -14.67 22.23 -21.02
CA PHE A 537 -13.47 21.45 -20.78
C PHE A 537 -12.93 20.85 -22.09
N TYR A 538 -13.80 20.20 -22.89
CA TYR A 538 -13.46 19.64 -24.21
C TYR A 538 -12.88 20.70 -25.16
N LYS A 539 -13.38 21.94 -25.13
CA LYS A 539 -12.81 23.04 -25.94
C LYS A 539 -11.37 23.39 -25.58
N ARG A 540 -10.98 23.19 -24.32
CA ARG A 540 -9.63 23.52 -23.82
C ARG A 540 -8.69 22.31 -23.94
N TYR A 541 -9.22 21.11 -23.69
CA TYR A 541 -8.45 19.87 -23.63
C TYR A 541 -9.19 18.71 -24.31
N PRO A 542 -9.33 18.75 -25.65
CA PRO A 542 -10.08 17.71 -26.38
C PRO A 542 -9.50 16.30 -26.19
N GLU A 543 -8.16 16.16 -26.19
CA GLU A 543 -7.49 14.86 -26.10
C GLU A 543 -7.68 14.14 -24.75
N PHE A 544 -8.18 14.81 -23.71
CA PHE A 544 -8.54 14.12 -22.46
C PHE A 544 -9.78 13.25 -22.58
N PHE A 545 -10.61 13.47 -23.61
CA PHE A 545 -11.80 12.67 -23.86
C PHE A 545 -11.42 11.47 -24.71
N ASP A 546 -11.78 10.28 -24.24
CA ASP A 546 -11.70 9.09 -25.09
C ASP A 546 -12.83 9.08 -26.15
N GLU A 547 -12.74 8.15 -27.11
CA GLU A 547 -13.70 8.05 -28.21
C GLU A 547 -15.15 7.85 -27.73
N ASP A 548 -15.36 7.09 -26.64
CA ASP A 548 -16.69 6.84 -26.08
C ASP A 548 -17.24 8.12 -25.44
N GLN A 549 -16.43 8.82 -24.65
CA GLN A 549 -16.79 10.08 -23.98
C GLN A 549 -17.03 11.21 -24.97
N GLU A 550 -16.23 11.29 -26.04
CA GLU A 550 -16.48 12.22 -27.13
C GLU A 550 -17.79 11.87 -27.84
N GLY A 551 -17.99 10.60 -28.17
CA GLY A 551 -19.22 10.09 -28.78
C GLY A 551 -20.46 10.44 -27.95
N ASP A 552 -20.41 10.19 -26.64
CA ASP A 552 -21.47 10.52 -25.69
C ASP A 552 -21.74 12.02 -25.60
N LEU A 553 -20.69 12.85 -25.57
CA LEU A 553 -20.83 14.31 -25.54
C LEU A 553 -21.46 14.83 -26.84
N GLN A 554 -21.06 14.29 -27.99
CA GLN A 554 -21.67 14.62 -29.29
C GLN A 554 -23.13 14.18 -29.35
N ASP A 555 -23.45 13.00 -28.84
CA ASP A 555 -24.82 12.48 -28.78
C ASP A 555 -25.71 13.31 -27.86
N GLU A 556 -25.21 13.68 -26.68
CA GLU A 556 -25.90 14.59 -25.76
C GLU A 556 -26.09 15.98 -26.39
N TYR A 557 -25.10 16.48 -27.13
CA TYR A 557 -25.24 17.70 -27.93
C TYR A 557 -26.32 17.57 -29.00
N ARG A 558 -26.34 16.47 -29.78
CA ARG A 558 -27.36 16.24 -30.82
C ARG A 558 -28.75 16.17 -30.21
N ARG A 559 -28.93 15.42 -29.11
CA ARG A 559 -30.21 15.27 -28.41
C ARG A 559 -30.69 16.58 -27.81
N ASN A 560 -29.82 17.36 -27.16
CA ASN A 560 -30.24 18.55 -26.43
C ASN A 560 -30.22 19.84 -27.27
N ARG A 561 -29.32 19.96 -28.26
CA ARG A 561 -29.09 21.19 -29.04
C ARG A 561 -29.12 21.01 -30.56
N GLY A 562 -29.09 19.77 -31.06
CA GLY A 562 -29.19 19.49 -32.50
C GLY A 562 -30.54 19.91 -33.08
N VAL A 563 -30.68 19.96 -34.41
CA VAL A 563 -31.97 20.26 -35.08
C VAL A 563 -32.84 19.00 -35.11
N LYS A 564 -34.13 19.12 -34.75
CA LYS A 564 -35.10 18.01 -34.80
C LYS A 564 -36.23 18.33 -35.76
N ALA A 565 -36.42 17.51 -36.77
CA ALA A 565 -37.61 17.52 -37.61
C ALA A 565 -38.61 16.48 -37.09
N THR A 566 -39.89 16.83 -37.02
CA THR A 566 -40.98 15.94 -36.60
C THR A 566 -42.09 15.99 -37.64
N VAL A 567 -42.53 14.81 -38.10
CA VAL A 567 -43.74 14.68 -38.92
C VAL A 567 -44.87 14.32 -37.97
N PHE A 568 -46.00 15.01 -38.09
CA PHE A 568 -47.17 14.75 -37.26
C PHE A 568 -48.42 14.63 -38.14
N GLY A 569 -49.40 13.89 -37.64
CA GLY A 569 -50.65 13.61 -38.31
C GLY A 569 -51.71 13.23 -37.30
N GLU A 570 -52.91 13.72 -37.51
CA GLU A 570 -54.08 13.48 -36.70
C GLU A 570 -55.29 13.32 -37.63
N TYR A 571 -56.16 12.38 -37.26
CA TYR A 571 -57.44 12.14 -37.91
C TYR A 571 -58.48 11.96 -36.79
N ARG A 572 -59.58 12.69 -36.84
CA ARG A 572 -60.75 12.45 -35.97
C ARG A 572 -62.01 12.41 -36.82
N ASP A 573 -62.95 11.63 -36.34
CA ASP A 573 -64.30 11.50 -36.84
C ASP A 573 -65.24 11.58 -35.63
N ASP A 574 -66.35 12.31 -35.74
CA ASP A 574 -67.30 12.49 -34.64
C ASP A 574 -68.70 11.94 -34.94
N ASN A 575 -69.55 11.87 -33.91
CA ASN A 575 -70.91 11.35 -34.00
C ASN A 575 -71.88 12.26 -34.82
N PHE A 576 -71.40 13.38 -35.35
CA PHE A 576 -72.16 14.32 -36.18
C PHE A 576 -71.71 14.27 -37.65
N ASP A 577 -71.02 13.19 -38.04
CA ASP A 577 -70.44 12.98 -39.38
C ASP A 577 -69.45 14.09 -39.79
N ASN A 578 -68.76 14.69 -38.81
CA ASN A 578 -67.62 15.56 -39.08
C ASN A 578 -66.32 14.75 -39.09
N THR A 579 -65.61 14.83 -40.21
CA THR A 579 -64.30 14.21 -40.38
C THR A 579 -63.25 15.30 -40.50
N PHE A 580 -62.18 15.22 -39.70
CA PHE A 580 -61.05 16.14 -39.79
C PHE A 580 -59.73 15.38 -39.89
N GLY A 581 -58.81 15.92 -40.70
CA GLY A 581 -57.44 15.46 -40.83
C GLY A 581 -56.49 16.66 -40.71
N ARG A 582 -55.51 16.59 -39.82
CA ARG A 582 -54.46 17.60 -39.65
C ARG A 582 -53.10 16.95 -39.71
N GLY A 583 -52.19 17.44 -40.53
CA GLY A 583 -50.86 16.86 -40.62
C GLY A 583 -49.82 17.86 -41.08
N GLY A 584 -48.56 17.61 -40.78
CA GLY A 584 -47.52 18.57 -41.08
C GLY A 584 -46.13 18.14 -40.67
N VAL A 585 -45.20 19.09 -40.83
CA VAL A 585 -43.81 18.97 -40.42
C VAL A 585 -43.47 20.13 -39.50
N SER A 586 -42.77 19.84 -38.40
CA SER A 586 -42.22 20.86 -37.51
C SER A 586 -40.71 20.72 -37.37
N VAL A 587 -39.99 21.84 -37.39
CA VAL A 587 -38.55 21.91 -37.12
C VAL A 587 -38.31 22.63 -35.81
N GLU A 588 -37.61 21.96 -34.89
CA GLU A 588 -37.26 22.48 -33.56
C GLU A 588 -35.77 22.77 -33.44
N ILE A 589 -35.44 23.97 -32.96
CA ILE A 589 -34.08 24.46 -32.70
C ILE A 589 -33.98 25.03 -31.27
N GLY A 590 -32.76 25.12 -30.74
CA GLY A 590 -32.48 25.65 -29.40
C GLY A 590 -32.02 24.58 -28.42
N ASN A 591 -32.08 24.88 -27.12
CA ASN A 591 -31.72 23.95 -26.04
C ASN A 591 -32.99 23.28 -25.49
N ARG A 592 -33.20 22.00 -25.79
CA ARG A 592 -34.35 21.21 -25.34
C ARG A 592 -34.48 21.07 -23.83
N ARG A 593 -33.41 21.29 -23.07
CA ARG A 593 -33.46 21.35 -21.60
C ARG A 593 -33.88 22.71 -21.05
N LYS A 594 -33.93 23.77 -21.88
CA LYS A 594 -34.17 25.15 -21.41
C LYS A 594 -35.09 25.96 -22.32
N ASN A 595 -34.68 26.27 -23.55
CA ASN A 595 -35.42 27.11 -24.47
C ASN A 595 -35.46 26.48 -25.86
N THR A 596 -36.65 26.21 -26.40
CA THR A 596 -36.82 25.71 -27.77
C THR A 596 -37.74 26.60 -28.59
N HIS A 597 -37.44 26.65 -29.89
CA HIS A 597 -38.22 27.32 -30.92
C HIS A 597 -38.64 26.28 -31.93
N SER A 598 -39.94 26.14 -32.16
CA SER A 598 -40.53 25.19 -33.10
C SER A 598 -41.27 25.94 -34.20
N PHE A 599 -40.91 25.68 -35.45
CA PHE A 599 -41.55 26.21 -36.64
C PHE A 599 -42.33 25.08 -37.31
N LYS A 600 -43.61 25.29 -37.57
CA LYS A 600 -44.54 24.27 -38.06
C LYS A 600 -45.09 24.70 -39.42
N SER A 601 -45.14 23.75 -40.35
CA SER A 601 -45.94 23.85 -41.57
C SER A 601 -46.94 22.71 -41.53
N GLU A 602 -48.22 23.03 -41.69
CA GLU A 602 -49.29 22.06 -41.54
C GLU A 602 -50.39 22.21 -42.60
N TYR A 603 -51.20 21.18 -42.70
CA TYR A 603 -52.35 21.09 -43.58
C TYR A 603 -53.52 20.59 -42.76
N LEU A 604 -54.65 21.28 -42.88
CA LEU A 604 -55.91 20.93 -42.25
C LEU A 604 -56.93 20.69 -43.35
N ILE A 605 -57.52 19.50 -43.36
CA ILE A 605 -58.71 19.17 -44.16
C ILE A 605 -59.82 18.81 -43.19
N PHE A 606 -61.01 19.36 -43.38
CA PHE A 606 -62.18 18.86 -42.65
C PHE A 606 -63.42 18.88 -43.52
N SER A 607 -64.31 17.94 -43.26
CA SER A 607 -65.60 17.76 -43.91
C SER A 607 -66.67 17.78 -42.83
N ASP A 608 -67.74 18.54 -43.07
CA ASP A 608 -68.92 18.61 -42.20
C ASP A 608 -70.15 18.22 -43.01
N ASN A 609 -70.84 17.16 -42.56
CA ASN A 609 -72.05 16.61 -43.16
C ASN A 609 -73.31 16.82 -42.30
N ALA A 610 -73.23 17.60 -41.22
CA ALA A 610 -74.36 17.86 -40.32
C ALA A 610 -75.47 18.72 -40.98
N THR A 611 -75.13 19.43 -42.07
CA THR A 611 -76.10 20.10 -42.95
C THR A 611 -76.38 19.23 -44.18
N GLN A 612 -77.56 19.32 -44.81
CA GLN A 612 -77.96 18.47 -45.97
C GLN A 612 -77.04 18.61 -47.22
N THR A 613 -75.94 19.36 -47.11
CA THR A 613 -74.90 19.59 -48.11
C THR A 613 -73.52 19.31 -47.49
N SER A 614 -72.82 18.30 -48.02
CA SER A 614 -71.42 18.02 -47.65
C SER A 614 -70.51 19.17 -48.10
N THR A 615 -69.76 19.76 -47.18
CA THR A 615 -68.78 20.82 -47.49
C THR A 615 -67.39 20.41 -47.00
N VAL A 616 -66.40 20.50 -47.89
CA VAL A 616 -64.99 20.18 -47.61
C VAL A 616 -64.18 21.45 -47.60
N PHE A 617 -63.39 21.65 -46.55
CA PHE A 617 -62.52 22.80 -46.39
C PHE A 617 -61.06 22.35 -46.30
N ASN A 618 -60.17 23.15 -46.88
CA ASN A 618 -58.74 22.88 -46.95
C ASN A 618 -57.97 24.13 -46.53
N TYR A 619 -57.06 23.99 -45.56
CA TYR A 619 -56.20 25.07 -45.09
C TYR A 619 -54.74 24.65 -45.04
N GLN A 620 -53.85 25.58 -45.38
CA GLN A 620 -52.42 25.46 -45.19
C GLN A 620 -51.96 26.37 -44.05
N GLY A 621 -51.22 25.82 -43.09
CA GLY A 621 -50.85 26.48 -41.86
C GLY A 621 -49.36 26.75 -41.70
N LEU A 622 -49.04 27.91 -41.12
CA LEU A 622 -47.72 28.20 -40.56
C LEU A 622 -47.87 28.53 -39.07
N GLY A 623 -47.05 27.89 -38.24
CA GLY A 623 -47.07 28.06 -36.80
C GLY A 623 -45.68 28.27 -36.21
N TYR A 624 -45.65 29.01 -35.10
CA TYR A 624 -44.45 29.18 -34.27
C TYR A 624 -44.78 28.88 -32.82
N GLU A 625 -43.97 28.07 -32.15
CA GLU A 625 -44.12 27.76 -30.74
C GLU A 625 -42.78 27.97 -30.01
N PHE A 626 -42.80 28.80 -28.98
CA PHE A 626 -41.72 28.90 -28.00
C PHE A 626 -42.03 28.00 -26.81
N ALA A 627 -41.04 27.24 -26.35
CA ALA A 627 -41.14 26.49 -25.10
C ALA A 627 -39.95 26.80 -24.18
N HIS A 628 -40.26 27.00 -22.89
CA HIS A 628 -39.29 27.18 -21.82
C HIS A 628 -39.45 26.07 -20.77
N ARG A 629 -38.33 25.57 -20.24
CA ARG A 629 -38.25 24.64 -19.12
C ARG A 629 -37.28 25.18 -18.08
N SER A 630 -37.63 25.08 -16.80
CA SER A 630 -36.72 25.42 -15.69
C SER A 630 -35.56 24.43 -15.63
N ASP A 631 -34.46 24.83 -14.98
CA ASP A 631 -33.25 23.99 -14.91
C ASP A 631 -33.50 22.66 -14.19
N ASP A 632 -34.39 22.63 -13.18
CA ASP A 632 -34.86 21.44 -12.47
C ASP A 632 -35.97 20.65 -13.20
N GLN A 633 -36.37 21.09 -14.40
CA GLN A 633 -37.44 20.53 -15.23
C GLN A 633 -38.82 20.48 -14.58
N GLN A 634 -39.04 21.16 -13.45
CA GLN A 634 -40.33 21.18 -12.76
C GLN A 634 -41.34 22.10 -13.45
N PHE A 635 -40.90 23.21 -14.03
CA PHE A 635 -41.75 24.19 -14.69
C PHE A 635 -41.59 24.12 -16.21
N GLN A 636 -42.72 24.13 -16.92
CA GLN A 636 -42.77 24.22 -18.38
C GLN A 636 -43.71 25.34 -18.80
N PHE A 637 -43.28 26.16 -19.75
CA PHE A 637 -44.10 27.16 -20.41
C PHE A 637 -44.07 26.92 -21.93
N ARG A 638 -45.20 27.09 -22.59
CA ARG A 638 -45.33 27.08 -24.06
C ARG A 638 -46.22 28.22 -24.51
N ALA A 639 -45.83 28.92 -25.56
CA ALA A 639 -46.69 29.90 -26.20
C ALA A 639 -46.40 29.98 -27.70
N GLY A 640 -47.47 30.10 -28.49
CA GLY A 640 -47.30 30.11 -29.94
C GLY A 640 -48.57 30.43 -30.71
N PRO A 641 -48.51 31.31 -31.72
CA PRO A 641 -49.56 31.46 -32.70
C PRO A 641 -49.39 30.48 -33.88
N THR A 642 -50.52 30.14 -34.49
CA THR A 642 -50.62 29.45 -35.77
C THR A 642 -51.61 30.21 -36.65
N VAL A 643 -51.35 30.31 -37.95
CA VAL A 643 -52.31 30.86 -38.91
C VAL A 643 -52.53 29.85 -40.03
N LEU A 644 -53.79 29.50 -40.27
CA LEU A 644 -54.22 28.60 -41.33
C LEU A 644 -54.87 29.42 -42.47
N PHE A 645 -54.44 29.21 -43.71
CA PHE A 645 -54.90 29.94 -44.90
C PHE A 645 -55.75 29.04 -45.80
N GLY A 646 -57.00 29.45 -46.07
CA GLY A 646 -57.93 28.78 -46.99
C GLY A 646 -58.01 29.48 -48.36
N GLU A 647 -58.99 29.12 -49.19
CA GLU A 647 -59.17 29.72 -50.52
C GLU A 647 -59.72 31.17 -50.50
N GLY A 648 -60.37 31.58 -49.39
CA GLY A 648 -60.96 32.92 -49.25
C GLY A 648 -60.99 33.48 -47.83
N ASP A 649 -60.46 32.74 -46.86
CA ASP A 649 -60.51 33.00 -45.42
C ASP A 649 -59.19 32.57 -44.74
N PHE A 650 -59.04 32.91 -43.46
CA PHE A 650 -57.95 32.44 -42.63
C PHE A 650 -58.40 32.20 -41.19
N ILE A 651 -57.78 31.22 -40.52
CA ILE A 651 -58.06 30.87 -39.14
C ILE A 651 -56.83 31.18 -38.28
N PRO A 652 -56.86 32.21 -37.42
CA PRO A 652 -55.85 32.40 -36.39
C PRO A 652 -56.09 31.43 -35.22
N GLU A 653 -55.04 30.73 -34.83
CA GLU A 653 -54.98 29.91 -33.63
C GLU A 653 -53.90 30.45 -32.68
N ALA A 654 -54.12 30.30 -31.37
CA ALA A 654 -53.13 30.64 -30.35
C ALA A 654 -53.15 29.61 -29.22
N LEU A 655 -51.96 29.31 -28.71
CA LEU A 655 -51.75 28.43 -27.56
C LEU A 655 -50.91 29.16 -26.51
N VAL A 656 -51.34 29.10 -25.25
CA VAL A 656 -50.51 29.41 -24.08
C VAL A 656 -50.70 28.26 -23.08
N SER A 657 -49.61 27.67 -22.59
CA SER A 657 -49.66 26.54 -21.67
C SER A 657 -48.58 26.68 -20.61
N VAL A 658 -48.96 26.45 -19.36
CA VAL A 658 -48.07 26.37 -18.21
C VAL A 658 -48.25 24.99 -17.58
N GLY A 659 -47.14 24.32 -17.26
CA GLY A 659 -47.09 23.04 -16.57
C GLY A 659 -46.16 23.11 -15.37
N TYR A 660 -46.54 22.46 -14.29
CA TYR A 660 -45.75 22.34 -13.07
C TYR A 660 -45.78 20.90 -12.56
N SER A 661 -44.60 20.31 -12.34
CA SER A 661 -44.39 18.95 -11.86
C SER A 661 -43.59 18.97 -10.57
N LYS A 662 -44.13 18.44 -9.47
CA LYS A 662 -43.41 18.32 -8.20
C LYS A 662 -43.97 17.19 -7.34
N ASP A 663 -43.10 16.47 -6.64
CA ASP A 663 -43.41 15.52 -5.57
C ASP A 663 -44.64 14.63 -5.87
N SER A 664 -44.57 13.90 -6.99
CA SER A 664 -45.66 12.98 -7.40
C SER A 664 -46.96 13.67 -7.83
N SER A 665 -46.90 14.91 -8.29
CA SER A 665 -48.03 15.63 -8.88
C SER A 665 -47.63 16.37 -10.17
N PHE A 666 -48.57 16.46 -11.11
CA PHE A 666 -48.47 17.27 -12.32
C PHE A 666 -49.70 18.15 -12.44
N THR A 667 -49.52 19.44 -12.64
CA THR A 667 -50.59 20.40 -12.90
C THR A 667 -50.29 21.14 -14.18
N SER A 668 -51.27 21.26 -15.08
CA SER A 668 -51.17 22.11 -16.26
C SER A 668 -52.39 23.01 -16.41
N VAL A 669 -52.13 24.21 -16.93
CA VAL A 669 -53.13 25.19 -17.34
C VAL A 669 -52.84 25.54 -18.78
N GLN A 670 -53.86 25.41 -19.63
CA GLN A 670 -53.75 25.64 -21.07
C GLN A 670 -54.88 26.57 -21.51
N LEU A 671 -54.52 27.64 -22.20
CA LEU A 671 -55.42 28.54 -22.89
C LEU A 671 -55.21 28.35 -24.40
N THR A 672 -56.25 27.96 -25.12
CA THR A 672 -56.27 27.93 -26.58
C THR A 672 -57.29 28.90 -27.13
N GLY A 673 -57.03 29.40 -28.33
CA GLY A 673 -57.98 30.19 -29.10
C GLY A 673 -57.93 29.78 -30.56
N GLY A 674 -59.06 29.81 -31.25
CA GLY A 674 -59.18 29.45 -32.66
C GLY A 674 -60.62 29.42 -33.13
N ALA A 675 -60.86 29.10 -34.39
CA ALA A 675 -62.22 28.82 -34.88
C ALA A 675 -62.69 27.44 -34.38
N GLU A 676 -64.00 27.29 -34.14
CA GLU A 676 -64.58 25.96 -33.99
C GLU A 676 -64.74 25.34 -35.39
N LEU A 677 -64.22 24.13 -35.59
CA LEU A 677 -64.11 23.51 -36.92
C LEU A 677 -65.40 22.81 -37.35
N THR A 678 -66.45 23.61 -37.56
CA THR A 678 -67.70 23.17 -38.21
C THR A 678 -68.02 24.13 -39.35
N SER A 679 -68.70 23.64 -40.39
CA SER A 679 -69.13 24.44 -41.55
C SER A 679 -69.94 25.65 -41.12
N THR A 680 -70.86 25.47 -40.16
CA THR A 680 -71.72 26.54 -39.67
C THR A 680 -70.95 27.55 -38.82
N SER A 681 -69.93 27.11 -38.05
CA SER A 681 -69.11 28.03 -37.26
C SER A 681 -68.23 28.92 -38.13
N LEU A 682 -67.62 28.35 -39.18
CA LEU A 682 -66.74 29.08 -40.07
C LEU A 682 -67.52 30.05 -40.97
N GLN A 683 -68.69 29.67 -41.48
CA GLN A 683 -69.55 30.58 -42.25
C GLN A 683 -70.06 31.78 -41.44
N ASN A 684 -70.16 31.65 -40.12
CA ASN A 684 -70.64 32.70 -39.21
C ASN A 684 -69.53 33.39 -38.40
N ASP A 685 -68.24 33.14 -38.72
CA ASP A 685 -67.08 33.69 -38.01
C ASP A 685 -67.13 33.43 -36.48
N TYR A 686 -67.53 32.23 -36.08
CA TYR A 686 -67.55 31.82 -34.66
C TYR A 686 -66.17 31.36 -34.21
N TYR A 687 -65.57 32.15 -33.32
CA TYR A 687 -64.30 31.85 -32.65
C TYR A 687 -64.55 31.39 -31.23
N GLN A 688 -63.64 30.58 -30.71
CA GLN A 688 -63.67 30.09 -29.34
C GLN A 688 -62.37 30.37 -28.61
N SER A 689 -62.47 30.58 -27.30
CA SER A 689 -61.35 30.52 -26.37
C SER A 689 -61.63 29.46 -25.30
N GLN A 690 -60.68 28.54 -25.13
CA GLN A 690 -60.78 27.42 -24.20
C GLN A 690 -59.71 27.53 -23.12
N LEU A 691 -60.13 27.61 -21.87
CA LEU A 691 -59.28 27.40 -20.70
C LEU A 691 -59.44 25.95 -20.24
N GLN A 692 -58.33 25.24 -20.11
CA GLN A 692 -58.26 23.87 -19.58
C GLN A 692 -57.30 23.83 -18.40
N VAL A 693 -57.74 23.22 -17.31
CA VAL A 693 -56.92 22.92 -16.13
C VAL A 693 -56.88 21.41 -15.98
N TYR A 694 -55.69 20.86 -15.81
CA TYR A 694 -55.48 19.44 -15.57
C TYR A 694 -54.58 19.28 -14.34
N ARG A 695 -54.94 18.37 -13.45
CA ARG A 695 -54.10 17.97 -12.32
C ARG A 695 -54.10 16.45 -12.20
N GLN A 696 -52.94 15.88 -11.97
CA GLN A 696 -52.76 14.47 -11.71
C GLN A 696 -51.88 14.30 -10.48
N ASP A 697 -52.30 13.45 -9.55
CA ASP A 697 -51.60 13.13 -8.32
C ASP A 697 -51.39 11.61 -8.24
N TYR A 698 -50.18 11.21 -7.84
CA TYR A 698 -49.81 9.83 -7.58
C TYR A 698 -49.68 9.63 -6.07
N TRP A 699 -50.48 8.72 -5.53
CA TRP A 699 -50.57 8.42 -4.11
C TRP A 699 -49.98 7.04 -3.82
N PHE A 700 -49.48 6.85 -2.59
CA PHE A 700 -48.99 5.55 -2.09
C PHE A 700 -47.98 4.90 -3.06
N ASP A 701 -46.90 5.62 -3.37
CA ASP A 701 -45.84 5.20 -4.31
C ASP A 701 -46.33 4.88 -5.73
N GLY A 702 -47.47 5.46 -6.13
CA GLY A 702 -48.04 5.31 -7.47
C GLY A 702 -49.13 4.24 -7.59
N ASN A 703 -49.46 3.53 -6.50
CA ASN A 703 -50.52 2.51 -6.49
C ASN A 703 -51.92 3.09 -6.75
N ILE A 704 -52.13 4.38 -6.47
CA ILE A 704 -53.36 5.09 -6.80
C ILE A 704 -53.01 6.36 -7.55
N THR A 705 -53.57 6.53 -8.74
CA THR A 705 -53.45 7.77 -9.51
C THR A 705 -54.82 8.44 -9.56
N THR A 706 -54.90 9.71 -9.19
CA THR A 706 -56.12 10.51 -9.38
C THR A 706 -55.84 11.59 -10.42
N ALA A 707 -56.76 11.78 -11.35
CA ALA A 707 -56.69 12.86 -12.33
C ALA A 707 -57.96 13.70 -12.28
N LEU A 708 -57.81 15.01 -12.30
CA LEU A 708 -58.88 16.00 -12.37
C LEU A 708 -58.64 16.86 -13.60
N SER A 709 -59.63 16.94 -14.49
CA SER A 709 -59.63 17.85 -15.61
C SER A 709 -60.85 18.77 -15.53
N ALA A 710 -60.66 20.05 -15.83
CA ALA A 710 -61.73 21.03 -15.93
C ALA A 710 -61.50 21.88 -17.18
N SER A 711 -62.57 22.23 -17.87
CA SER A 711 -62.49 23.10 -19.05
C SER A 711 -63.65 24.08 -19.11
N GLY A 712 -63.37 25.27 -19.61
CA GLY A 712 -64.35 26.29 -19.95
C GLY A 712 -64.06 26.81 -21.36
N LYS A 713 -65.07 26.82 -22.22
CA LYS A 713 -65.03 27.34 -23.60
C LYS A 713 -66.00 28.50 -23.73
N TYR A 714 -65.50 29.65 -24.18
CA TYR A 714 -66.30 30.81 -24.54
C TYR A 714 -66.32 30.97 -26.06
N PHE A 715 -67.50 31.18 -26.64
CA PHE A 715 -67.70 31.37 -28.06
C PHE A 715 -68.13 32.82 -28.37
N THR A 716 -67.75 33.36 -29.53
CA THR A 716 -68.05 34.76 -29.93
C THR A 716 -69.53 35.05 -30.10
N ASN A 717 -70.39 34.03 -30.20
CA ASN A 717 -71.85 34.15 -30.20
C ASN A 717 -72.46 34.20 -28.78
N ASN A 718 -71.66 34.50 -27.75
CA ASN A 718 -72.04 34.61 -26.33
C ASN A 718 -72.48 33.29 -25.67
N VAL A 719 -72.04 32.14 -26.20
CA VAL A 719 -72.25 30.84 -25.56
C VAL A 719 -71.03 30.50 -24.70
N PHE A 720 -71.28 30.00 -23.48
CA PHE A 720 -70.24 29.52 -22.57
C PHE A 720 -70.52 28.07 -22.18
N ARG A 721 -69.57 27.18 -22.47
CA ARG A 721 -69.59 25.75 -22.12
C ARG A 721 -68.57 25.49 -21.02
N TYR A 722 -68.93 24.73 -20.01
CA TYR A 722 -68.01 24.32 -18.96
C TYR A 722 -68.19 22.85 -18.59
N GLY A 723 -67.15 22.23 -18.05
CA GLY A 723 -67.24 20.88 -17.55
C GLY A 723 -66.01 20.46 -16.74
N ALA A 724 -66.18 19.41 -15.96
CA ALA A 724 -65.13 18.81 -15.18
C ALA A 724 -65.25 17.28 -15.20
N GLN A 725 -64.11 16.61 -15.10
CA GLN A 725 -63.99 15.16 -15.09
C GLN A 725 -62.97 14.75 -14.04
N GLY A 726 -63.34 13.79 -13.19
CA GLY A 726 -62.47 13.14 -12.23
C GLY A 726 -62.26 11.68 -12.61
N ARG A 727 -61.01 11.21 -12.52
CA ARG A 727 -60.62 9.81 -12.77
C ARG A 727 -59.83 9.30 -11.58
N VAL A 728 -60.07 8.04 -11.20
CA VAL A 728 -59.28 7.31 -10.22
C VAL A 728 -58.80 6.02 -10.88
N ILE A 729 -57.50 5.78 -10.87
CA ILE A 729 -56.84 4.62 -11.49
C ILE A 729 -56.08 3.87 -10.41
N LEU A 730 -56.28 2.56 -10.31
CA LEU A 730 -55.59 1.71 -9.36
C LEU A 730 -54.48 0.93 -10.08
N ASP A 731 -53.23 1.13 -9.69
CA ASP A 731 -52.08 0.39 -10.20
C ASP A 731 -51.74 -0.74 -9.21
N LEU A 732 -52.38 -1.90 -9.39
CA LEU A 732 -52.43 -2.96 -8.38
C LEU A 732 -51.21 -3.91 -8.40
N MET A 733 -50.37 -3.86 -9.44
CA MET A 733 -49.25 -4.78 -9.62
C MET A 733 -48.08 -4.14 -10.38
N GLU A 734 -46.86 -4.32 -9.88
CA GLU A 734 -45.64 -3.97 -10.60
C GLU A 734 -45.24 -5.10 -11.58
N SER A 735 -45.66 -4.94 -12.83
CA SER A 735 -45.33 -5.87 -13.92
C SER A 735 -45.15 -5.12 -15.23
N LYS A 736 -44.49 -5.74 -16.21
CA LYS A 736 -44.42 -5.23 -17.59
C LYS A 736 -45.81 -5.05 -18.21
N TRP A 737 -46.77 -5.87 -17.79
CA TRP A 737 -48.18 -5.72 -18.10
C TRP A 737 -48.91 -5.23 -16.86
N LYS A 738 -49.43 -4.00 -16.91
CA LYS A 738 -50.21 -3.40 -15.85
C LYS A 738 -51.69 -3.51 -16.19
N PHE A 739 -52.45 -4.09 -15.27
CA PHE A 739 -53.90 -4.16 -15.31
C PHE A 739 -54.42 -3.15 -14.30
N ARG A 740 -54.99 -2.05 -14.81
CA ARG A 740 -55.29 -0.87 -14.01
C ARG A 740 -56.80 -0.59 -14.03
N PRO A 741 -57.56 -1.11 -13.05
CA PRO A 741 -58.95 -0.74 -12.89
C PRO A 741 -59.07 0.78 -12.72
N LEU A 742 -60.07 1.36 -13.35
CA LEU A 742 -60.28 2.80 -13.28
C LEU A 742 -61.76 3.14 -13.16
N GLY A 743 -62.05 4.24 -12.48
CA GLY A 743 -63.36 4.86 -12.38
C GLY A 743 -63.31 6.30 -12.87
N GLU A 744 -64.39 6.74 -13.51
CA GLU A 744 -64.51 8.07 -14.07
C GLU A 744 -65.88 8.67 -13.73
N VAL A 745 -65.90 9.97 -13.40
CA VAL A 745 -67.11 10.77 -13.26
C VAL A 745 -66.89 12.08 -13.99
N SER A 746 -67.88 12.52 -14.78
CA SER A 746 -67.81 13.77 -15.52
C SER A 746 -69.15 14.50 -15.52
N TYR A 747 -69.07 15.83 -15.55
CA TYR A 747 -70.21 16.71 -15.68
C TYR A 747 -69.87 17.85 -16.64
N SER A 748 -70.79 18.21 -17.52
CA SER A 748 -70.63 19.34 -18.43
C SER A 748 -71.96 20.00 -18.76
N ASP A 749 -71.95 21.32 -18.91
CA ASP A 749 -73.13 22.12 -19.19
C ASP A 749 -72.78 23.35 -20.04
N ALA A 750 -73.79 24.04 -20.55
CA ALA A 750 -73.60 25.26 -21.33
C ALA A 750 -74.73 26.27 -21.11
N THR A 751 -74.46 27.55 -21.35
CA THR A 751 -75.48 28.62 -21.30
C THR A 751 -76.56 28.47 -22.36
N GLN A 752 -76.22 27.81 -23.48
CA GLN A 752 -77.14 27.43 -24.55
C GLN A 752 -76.74 26.05 -25.10
N SER A 753 -77.71 25.16 -25.25
CA SER A 753 -77.50 23.77 -25.64
C SER A 753 -77.81 23.51 -27.11
N PHE A 754 -76.87 22.90 -27.82
CA PHE A 754 -76.90 22.55 -29.23
C PHE A 754 -76.62 21.06 -29.38
N ILE A 755 -77.62 20.25 -29.00
CA ILE A 755 -77.49 18.78 -28.96
C ILE A 755 -77.32 18.20 -30.38
N SER A 756 -77.84 18.89 -31.40
CA SER A 756 -77.71 18.50 -32.81
C SER A 756 -76.32 18.72 -33.41
N GLY A 757 -75.38 19.32 -32.66
CA GLY A 757 -74.07 19.67 -33.20
C GLY A 757 -74.04 20.91 -34.11
N ILE A 758 -75.17 21.62 -34.26
CA ILE A 758 -75.30 22.82 -35.10
C ILE A 758 -75.59 24.04 -34.21
N PRO A 759 -74.81 25.14 -34.27
CA PRO A 759 -73.61 25.33 -35.11
C PRO A 759 -72.40 24.50 -34.67
N TYR A 760 -72.36 24.06 -33.41
CA TYR A 760 -71.37 23.15 -32.82
C TYR A 760 -72.00 22.49 -31.59
N TYR A 761 -71.44 21.38 -31.10
CA TYR A 761 -72.02 20.67 -29.95
C TYR A 761 -71.84 21.41 -28.61
N THR A 762 -72.95 21.65 -27.90
CA THR A 762 -72.95 22.07 -26.49
C THR A 762 -73.85 21.19 -25.63
N PRO A 763 -73.37 20.75 -24.46
CA PRO A 763 -74.09 19.84 -23.58
C PRO A 763 -75.28 20.53 -22.89
N ASP A 764 -76.17 19.73 -22.31
CA ASP A 764 -77.31 20.16 -21.50
C ASP A 764 -77.39 19.29 -20.24
N GLN A 765 -76.86 19.82 -19.13
CA GLN A 765 -76.73 19.11 -17.85
C GLN A 765 -76.22 17.66 -18.01
N TYR A 766 -75.19 17.50 -18.84
CA TYR A 766 -74.65 16.19 -19.21
C TYR A 766 -73.82 15.64 -18.05
N PHE A 767 -74.24 14.49 -17.53
CA PHE A 767 -73.55 13.76 -16.47
C PHE A 767 -73.28 12.33 -16.94
N ALA A 768 -72.02 11.91 -16.82
CA ALA A 768 -71.60 10.55 -17.15
C ALA A 768 -70.69 9.99 -16.05
N GLN A 769 -70.87 8.72 -15.74
CA GLN A 769 -70.01 7.97 -14.82
C GLN A 769 -69.66 6.63 -15.46
N GLY A 770 -68.46 6.12 -15.20
CA GLY A 770 -68.01 4.88 -15.81
C GLY A 770 -66.97 4.15 -14.98
N ILE A 771 -66.86 2.85 -15.24
CA ILE A 771 -65.79 2.00 -14.72
C ILE A 771 -65.16 1.26 -15.88
N GLY A 772 -63.86 1.06 -15.82
CA GLY A 772 -63.10 0.49 -16.91
C GLY A 772 -61.84 -0.22 -16.45
N LEU A 773 -61.12 -0.71 -17.45
CA LEU A 773 -59.82 -1.32 -17.29
C LEU A 773 -58.86 -0.70 -18.31
N ASP A 774 -57.76 -0.19 -17.83
CA ASP A 774 -56.60 0.17 -18.64
C ASP A 774 -55.58 -0.98 -18.59
N LEU A 775 -55.14 -1.40 -19.77
CA LEU A 775 -54.07 -2.35 -19.99
C LEU A 775 -52.85 -1.60 -20.53
N GLN A 776 -51.76 -1.62 -19.78
CA GLN A 776 -50.52 -0.95 -20.18
C GLN A 776 -49.35 -1.94 -20.25
N TYR A 777 -48.63 -1.92 -21.37
CA TYR A 777 -47.36 -2.62 -21.56
C TYR A 777 -46.21 -1.62 -21.66
N ARG A 778 -45.10 -1.86 -20.96
CA ARG A 778 -43.86 -1.06 -21.04
C ARG A 778 -42.60 -1.93 -21.15
N ASN A 779 -41.66 -1.53 -22.01
CA ASN A 779 -40.34 -2.16 -22.12
C ASN A 779 -39.21 -1.13 -22.32
N PRO A 780 -38.20 -1.06 -21.43
CA PRO A 780 -38.14 -1.69 -20.10
C PRO A 780 -39.27 -1.22 -19.17
N ASN A 781 -39.51 -1.91 -18.05
CA ASN A 781 -40.56 -1.55 -17.07
C ASN A 781 -40.11 -0.38 -16.18
N THR A 782 -39.78 0.75 -16.80
CA THR A 782 -39.37 1.99 -16.15
C THR A 782 -40.18 3.17 -16.72
N PHE A 783 -40.02 4.36 -16.14
CA PHE A 783 -40.60 5.59 -16.71
C PHE A 783 -39.96 5.96 -18.06
N GLU A 784 -38.72 5.54 -18.31
CA GLU A 784 -37.99 5.74 -19.56
C GLU A 784 -38.10 4.51 -20.49
N TYR A 785 -39.32 4.19 -20.90
CA TYR A 785 -39.59 3.07 -21.79
C TYR A 785 -39.22 3.40 -23.25
N ARG A 786 -38.75 2.39 -23.98
CA ARG A 786 -38.55 2.48 -25.45
C ARG A 786 -39.84 2.16 -26.20
N THR A 787 -40.70 1.35 -25.60
CA THR A 787 -41.97 0.93 -26.19
C THR A 787 -43.05 0.95 -25.12
N GLN A 788 -44.17 1.59 -25.42
CA GLN A 788 -45.40 1.54 -24.64
C GLN A 788 -46.57 1.17 -25.53
N LEU A 789 -47.41 0.27 -25.05
CA LEU A 789 -48.73 0.01 -25.61
C LEU A 789 -49.75 0.22 -24.50
N THR A 790 -50.80 0.98 -24.79
CA THR A 790 -51.92 1.23 -23.86
C THR A 790 -53.22 0.95 -24.58
N GLY A 791 -54.08 0.15 -23.95
CA GLY A 791 -55.46 -0.05 -24.36
C GLY A 791 -56.37 0.22 -23.18
N GLU A 792 -57.43 0.99 -23.38
CA GLU A 792 -58.42 1.29 -22.35
C GLU A 792 -59.79 0.82 -22.85
N ILE A 793 -60.55 0.15 -21.98
CA ILE A 793 -61.94 -0.21 -22.23
C ILE A 793 -62.76 0.28 -21.03
N MET A 794 -63.85 1.02 -21.26
CA MET A 794 -64.63 1.62 -20.18
C MET A 794 -66.13 1.55 -20.47
N GLY A 795 -66.88 0.87 -19.61
CA GLY A 795 -68.34 0.97 -19.60
C GLY A 795 -68.77 2.28 -18.96
N ARG A 796 -69.58 3.06 -19.66
CA ARG A 796 -70.09 4.36 -19.21
C ARG A 796 -71.62 4.33 -19.12
N HIS A 797 -72.14 5.09 -18.17
CA HIS A 797 -73.57 5.34 -17.99
C HIS A 797 -73.82 6.84 -18.00
N GLU A 798 -74.65 7.27 -18.95
CA GLU A 798 -75.11 8.64 -19.12
C GLU A 798 -76.53 8.83 -18.62
N ARG A 799 -76.83 10.04 -18.11
CA ARG A 799 -78.17 10.39 -17.63
C ARG A 799 -79.24 10.40 -18.74
N ARG A 800 -78.87 10.59 -20.01
CA ARG A 800 -79.80 10.72 -21.15
C ARG A 800 -79.90 9.46 -22.01
N GLU A 801 -78.77 8.86 -22.36
CA GLU A 801 -78.70 7.81 -23.38
C GLU A 801 -78.49 6.39 -22.80
N GLY A 802 -78.25 6.26 -21.49
CA GLY A 802 -78.12 4.98 -20.81
C GLY A 802 -76.70 4.41 -20.83
N PHE A 803 -76.54 3.09 -21.00
CA PHE A 803 -75.24 2.39 -20.96
C PHE A 803 -74.61 2.23 -22.34
N PHE A 804 -73.30 2.48 -22.44
CA PHE A 804 -72.46 2.21 -23.63
C PHE A 804 -71.04 1.80 -23.20
N PHE A 805 -70.27 1.21 -24.12
CA PHE A 805 -68.96 0.57 -23.86
C PHE A 805 -67.84 1.21 -24.67
#